data_AF-A0A7D9I6R4-F1
#
_entry.id   AF-A0A7D9I6R4-F1
#
_cell.length_a   1.000
_cell.length_b   1.000
_cell.length_c   1.000
_cell.angle_alpha   90.00
_cell.angle_beta   90.00
_cell.angle_gamma   90.00
#
_symmetry.space_group_name_H-M   'P 1'
#
loop_
_entity.id
_entity.type
_entity.pdbx_description
1 polymer ?
#
loop_
_entity_poly.entity_id
_entity_poly.type
_entity_poly.pdbx_seq_one_letter_code
_entity_poly.pdbx_strand_id
1 'polypeptide(L)'
;MQAQTTIFVRGLQNDLSGPEHYEITRMENDLPSPEHSVSFIDLLIMYITPFTVDIDECSNATSPCHADADCVNIPGNYTCMCKLGFSGDGQQNCVAIDCEVLNCGANEVCMDVDGLYRCVCHPDYTGDSCDQEIKGTCLARGDPHYTTFDGTHYDFMGVCEYVLAKDSRDNIFEIRQVNEPCGSGLVACTKSLSLVIPGFLVNLERNRVMVNGSTVSLPANYSGSMLIRPVGGETHIETNYGVNIVWNNVYNVEIEVLGRYLNSVEGLCGTFNDDNSDDLLTSDNVTTTNVTAFGNSWKTDPTCGDAPTVENPCVTNSVRAAMARDNCSALLRAPFWVCNETVNATERYFIADCEYDMCACENNPDACLCQIFDAYASACSAENITIQWIDDFPRCSTPCASSPCFNGATCRNEGSSYTCDCADGYIGDRCNIRDVCNIPIIVYYGPSAINYQVTINNVTTSPSLVSGGAKDMDYDPFSRRLFYYDSSNFYSIELDGSDLRLIAAAQQVARFIVDGRNSIIYYIHESTDTVYMLNMTDLENTQVGDLTDVTGAKDIDIDHVNNNLVIAKTSGDNIVRYNLETKALDPIKPAGDFPQDVSVDADNGVVYWVNFNANFEQNVMSTSYAGETIDLNITDADTIKIAQDELYLYVLVVSNVTIYKYKKSTWEQMGSIVVPSGTSGIEVAFDEDECCIGTFCHEQSTCENSVANFTCTCNSGYTGNGTFCQ
;
A
#
# COMPACT_ATOMS: atom_id res chain seq x y z
N MET A 1 61.22 -17.94 42.58
CA MET A 1 60.80 -19.27 42.08
C MET A 1 59.45 -19.05 41.42
N GLN A 2 59.36 -19.16 40.08
CA GLN A 2 58.93 -20.36 39.33
C GLN A 2 57.44 -20.71 39.60
N ALA A 3 56.58 -20.98 38.61
CA ALA A 3 56.74 -21.14 37.15
C ALA A 3 55.44 -20.72 36.40
N GLN A 4 55.52 -20.10 35.20
CA GLN A 4 55.29 -20.66 33.84
C GLN A 4 53.92 -21.31 33.52
N THR A 5 53.34 -20.91 32.37
CA THR A 5 52.83 -21.70 31.21
C THR A 5 52.17 -20.68 30.26
N THR A 6 52.60 -20.34 29.03
CA THR A 6 52.97 -21.06 27.78
C THR A 6 51.79 -21.38 26.84
N ILE A 7 51.78 -20.81 25.62
CA ILE A 7 51.45 -21.36 24.27
C ILE A 7 51.53 -20.15 23.28
N PHE A 8 52.36 -20.05 22.24
CA PHE A 8 52.64 -20.84 20.99
C PHE A 8 51.65 -20.65 19.82
N VAL A 9 52.06 -19.91 18.77
CA VAL A 9 51.84 -20.20 17.32
C VAL A 9 53.04 -19.65 16.52
N ARG A 10 53.42 -20.27 15.38
CA ARG A 10 54.52 -19.84 14.50
C ARG A 10 54.28 -20.24 13.02
N GLY A 11 54.21 -19.27 12.10
CA GLY A 11 54.17 -19.45 10.63
C GLY A 11 52.86 -20.07 10.08
N LEU A 12 52.48 -20.00 8.80
CA LEU A 12 52.94 -19.33 7.56
C LEU A 12 51.64 -19.05 6.72
N GLN A 13 51.55 -18.29 5.62
CA GLN A 13 52.47 -17.57 4.71
C GLN A 13 51.67 -16.45 4.00
N ASN A 14 52.30 -15.43 3.40
CA ASN A 14 51.61 -14.50 2.47
C ASN A 14 52.46 -14.19 1.23
N ASP A 15 51.80 -14.12 0.07
CA ASP A 15 52.39 -13.82 -1.24
C ASP A 15 52.27 -12.34 -1.63
N LEU A 16 53.07 -11.97 -2.62
CA LEU A 16 53.39 -10.61 -3.10
C LEU A 16 52.20 -9.72 -3.49
N SER A 17 52.17 -8.47 -3.01
CA SER A 17 52.15 -7.22 -3.83
C SER A 17 52.05 -5.96 -2.95
N GLY A 18 52.69 -4.85 -3.37
CA GLY A 18 52.56 -3.51 -2.76
C GLY A 18 52.18 -2.48 -3.85
N PRO A 19 52.55 -1.19 -3.75
CA PRO A 19 53.15 -0.50 -2.61
C PRO A 19 52.54 0.90 -2.25
N GLU A 20 52.78 1.30 -1.00
CA GLU A 20 53.15 2.66 -0.53
C GLU A 20 52.27 3.91 -0.86
N HIS A 21 51.72 4.48 0.21
CA HIS A 21 51.83 5.92 0.48
C HIS A 21 52.36 6.15 1.91
N TYR A 22 53.15 7.22 2.09
CA TYR A 22 53.82 7.57 3.33
C TYR A 22 53.15 8.81 3.97
N GLU A 23 52.91 8.77 5.28
CA GLU A 23 52.74 9.98 6.10
C GLU A 23 53.91 10.17 7.07
N ILE A 24 54.11 11.43 7.48
CA ILE A 24 55.26 11.89 8.27
C ILE A 24 54.80 12.21 9.69
N THR A 25 55.45 11.63 10.71
CA THR A 25 55.25 12.01 12.11
C THR A 25 56.51 12.62 12.73
N ARG A 26 56.32 13.61 13.60
CA ARG A 26 57.37 14.34 14.35
C ARG A 26 58.36 13.42 15.06
N MET A 27 59.61 13.85 15.13
CA MET A 27 60.60 13.37 16.11
C MET A 27 60.87 14.45 17.16
N GLU A 28 60.91 14.07 18.44
CA GLU A 28 61.36 14.93 19.53
C GLU A 28 62.84 14.69 19.89
N ASN A 29 63.51 15.80 20.23
CA ASN A 29 64.64 15.97 21.15
C ASN A 29 65.54 14.75 21.50
N ASP A 30 66.82 14.87 21.17
CA ASP A 30 67.90 14.40 22.04
C ASP A 30 69.13 15.34 22.00
N LEU A 31 69.78 15.55 23.14
CA LEU A 31 70.87 16.53 23.32
C LEU A 31 72.27 15.89 23.19
N PRO A 32 73.27 16.58 22.60
CA PRO A 32 74.62 16.04 22.43
C PRO A 32 75.54 16.31 23.64
N SER A 33 76.50 15.41 23.88
CA SER A 33 77.67 15.65 24.74
C SER A 33 78.93 15.96 23.91
N PRO A 34 79.86 16.82 24.39
CA PRO A 34 80.99 17.29 23.58
C PRO A 34 82.33 16.68 24.02
N GLU A 35 83.29 16.52 23.10
CA GLU A 35 84.72 16.47 23.49
C GLU A 35 85.70 16.91 22.36
N HIS A 36 86.70 17.69 22.77
CA HIS A 36 88.03 17.92 22.16
C HIS A 36 88.27 18.79 20.89
N SER A 37 88.30 20.10 21.15
CA SER A 37 89.49 21.01 21.01
C SER A 37 90.08 21.41 19.64
N VAL A 38 90.40 22.71 19.57
CA VAL A 38 90.83 23.50 18.39
C VAL A 38 92.35 23.53 18.20
N SER A 39 92.84 23.74 16.97
CA SER A 39 94.07 24.53 16.73
C SER A 39 93.90 25.48 15.55
N PHE A 40 94.49 26.67 15.69
CA PHE A 40 94.39 27.80 14.76
C PHE A 40 95.62 27.90 13.84
N ILE A 41 95.46 28.63 12.73
CA ILE A 41 96.49 29.06 11.76
C ILE A 41 96.99 27.96 10.81
N ASP A 42 96.43 27.93 9.60
CA ASP A 42 97.19 28.41 8.44
C ASP A 42 96.23 29.15 7.48
N LEU A 43 96.65 30.32 6.99
CA LEU A 43 95.83 31.22 6.19
C LEU A 43 96.43 31.41 4.79
N LEU A 44 95.55 31.44 3.80
CA LEU A 44 95.71 32.03 2.46
C LEU A 44 96.30 31.12 1.35
N ILE A 45 95.87 31.44 0.11
CA ILE A 45 96.19 30.81 -1.20
C ILE A 45 95.36 29.54 -1.51
N MET A 46 94.55 29.44 -2.57
CA MET A 46 93.97 30.43 -3.50
C MET A 46 92.97 29.75 -4.47
N TYR A 47 91.96 30.49 -4.94
CA TYR A 47 91.08 30.23 -6.12
C TYR A 47 90.05 29.08 -6.15
N ILE A 48 88.78 29.50 -5.93
CA ILE A 48 87.58 29.24 -6.76
C ILE A 48 87.32 27.79 -7.22
N THR A 49 86.39 27.13 -6.53
CA THR A 49 85.22 26.57 -7.20
C THR A 49 84.05 27.55 -7.02
N PRO A 50 83.16 27.75 -8.00
CA PRO A 50 81.91 28.45 -7.73
C PRO A 50 81.03 27.50 -6.90
N PHE A 51 80.80 27.84 -5.62
CA PHE A 51 79.59 27.41 -4.96
C PHE A 51 78.44 28.05 -5.74
N THR A 52 77.68 27.22 -6.48
CA THR A 52 76.38 27.60 -7.00
C THR A 52 75.48 27.78 -5.78
N VAL A 53 75.33 29.03 -5.34
CA VAL A 53 74.33 29.39 -4.34
C VAL A 53 72.97 29.15 -4.98
N ASP A 54 72.11 28.44 -4.26
CA ASP A 54 70.73 28.23 -4.64
C ASP A 54 70.04 29.59 -4.84
N ILE A 55 69.32 29.75 -5.96
CA ILE A 55 68.57 30.97 -6.23
C ILE A 55 67.15 30.70 -5.74
N ASP A 56 66.75 31.34 -4.64
CA ASP A 56 65.37 31.28 -4.20
C ASP A 56 64.48 32.09 -5.17
N GLU A 57 63.87 31.40 -6.14
CA GLU A 57 62.98 32.03 -7.12
C GLU A 57 61.68 32.54 -6.49
N CYS A 58 61.28 32.03 -5.32
CA CYS A 58 60.09 32.45 -4.58
C CYS A 58 60.31 33.77 -3.83
N SER A 59 61.55 34.14 -3.52
CA SER A 59 61.93 35.43 -2.91
C SER A 59 61.93 36.62 -3.89
N ASN A 60 61.49 36.42 -5.14
CA ASN A 60 61.45 37.47 -6.17
C ASN A 60 60.23 38.42 -6.01
N ALA A 61 60.35 39.67 -6.48
CA ALA A 61 59.32 40.70 -6.29
C ALA A 61 58.00 40.43 -7.05
N THR A 62 58.02 39.51 -8.01
CA THR A 62 56.87 38.90 -8.65
C THR A 62 57.04 37.39 -8.57
N SER A 63 56.12 36.70 -7.89
CA SER A 63 56.12 35.24 -7.76
C SER A 63 56.15 34.56 -9.15
N PRO A 64 56.91 33.46 -9.33
CA PRO A 64 56.93 32.71 -10.58
C PRO A 64 55.74 31.74 -10.73
N CYS A 65 54.86 31.66 -9.74
CA CYS A 65 53.67 30.81 -9.73
C CYS A 65 52.38 31.58 -10.04
N HIS A 66 51.27 30.86 -10.26
CA HIS A 66 49.95 31.43 -10.41
C HIS A 66 49.57 32.27 -9.17
N ALA A 67 48.69 33.27 -9.32
CA ALA A 67 48.27 34.14 -8.22
C ALA A 67 47.66 33.35 -7.05
N ASP A 68 46.94 32.28 -7.37
CA ASP A 68 46.31 31.34 -6.45
C ASP A 68 47.16 30.08 -6.18
N ALA A 69 48.49 30.20 -6.28
CA ALA A 69 49.46 29.17 -5.92
C ALA A 69 50.50 29.71 -4.93
N ASP A 70 51.02 28.80 -4.09
CA ASP A 70 52.15 29.04 -3.22
C ASP A 70 53.43 28.49 -3.88
N CYS A 71 54.49 29.30 -3.84
CA CYS A 71 55.80 28.97 -4.35
C CYS A 71 56.65 28.32 -3.25
N VAL A 72 57.20 27.13 -3.54
CA VAL A 72 58.10 26.41 -2.63
C VAL A 72 59.45 26.24 -3.31
N ASN A 73 60.47 26.92 -2.77
CA ASN A 73 61.85 26.81 -3.25
C ASN A 73 62.45 25.45 -2.87
N ILE A 74 63.16 24.83 -3.82
CA ILE A 74 63.85 23.54 -3.64
C ILE A 74 65.29 23.63 -4.20
N PRO A 75 66.27 22.85 -3.74
CA PRO A 75 67.65 23.03 -4.19
C PRO A 75 67.82 22.89 -5.72
N GLY A 76 68.07 24.03 -6.38
CA GLY A 76 68.26 24.18 -7.82
C GLY A 76 67.00 24.43 -8.67
N ASN A 77 65.82 24.65 -8.08
CA ASN A 77 64.56 24.96 -8.79
C ASN A 77 63.45 25.43 -7.82
N TYR A 78 62.25 25.72 -8.32
CA TYR A 78 61.05 25.88 -7.49
C TYR A 78 59.94 24.91 -7.90
N THR A 79 58.96 24.70 -7.02
CA THR A 79 57.66 24.10 -7.36
C THR A 79 56.53 25.03 -6.96
N CYS A 80 55.42 24.95 -7.70
CA CYS A 80 54.22 25.71 -7.43
C CYS A 80 53.10 24.75 -7.06
N MET A 81 52.40 25.01 -5.96
CA MET A 81 51.23 24.23 -5.55
C MET A 81 50.04 25.18 -5.46
N CYS A 82 48.90 24.82 -6.06
CA CYS A 82 47.69 25.62 -5.92
C CYS A 82 47.29 25.71 -4.44
N LYS A 83 46.77 26.88 -4.03
CA LYS A 83 46.29 27.13 -2.67
C LYS A 83 45.09 26.25 -2.36
N LEU A 84 44.80 26.09 -1.06
CA LEU A 84 43.62 25.36 -0.60
C LEU A 84 42.35 25.91 -1.27
N GLY A 85 41.54 25.03 -1.85
CA GLY A 85 40.37 25.39 -2.66
C GLY A 85 40.65 25.63 -4.15
N PHE A 86 41.87 25.37 -4.65
CA PHE A 86 42.23 25.48 -6.06
C PHE A 86 42.95 24.23 -6.59
N SER A 87 42.77 23.91 -7.87
CA SER A 87 43.37 22.76 -8.57
C SER A 87 44.00 23.16 -9.90
N GLY A 88 45.10 22.51 -10.29
CA GLY A 88 45.80 22.77 -11.55
C GLY A 88 47.30 22.52 -11.50
N ASP A 89 48.07 23.22 -12.33
CA ASP A 89 49.52 23.05 -12.49
C ASP A 89 50.38 23.93 -11.59
N GLY A 90 49.77 24.83 -10.82
CA GLY A 90 50.44 25.78 -9.93
C GLY A 90 51.15 26.95 -10.64
N GLN A 91 51.49 26.82 -11.91
CA GLN A 91 52.36 27.76 -12.63
C GLN A 91 51.56 28.78 -13.45
N GLN A 92 50.62 28.30 -14.26
CA GLN A 92 49.79 29.12 -15.14
C GLN A 92 48.29 28.86 -14.95
N ASN A 93 47.94 27.73 -14.33
CA ASN A 93 46.56 27.32 -14.13
C ASN A 93 46.35 26.86 -12.68
N CYS A 94 45.61 27.63 -11.90
CA CYS A 94 44.90 27.15 -10.72
C CYS A 94 43.46 27.64 -10.85
N VAL A 95 42.51 26.73 -11.08
CA VAL A 95 41.07 27.01 -11.06
C VAL A 95 40.52 26.76 -9.67
N ALA A 96 39.49 27.49 -9.26
CA ALA A 96 38.77 27.17 -8.04
C ALA A 96 38.21 25.75 -8.14
N ILE A 97 38.31 25.00 -7.04
CA ILE A 97 37.60 23.71 -6.89
C ILE A 97 36.18 24.06 -6.53
N ASP A 98 35.24 23.66 -7.37
CA ASP A 98 33.79 23.71 -7.15
C ASP A 98 33.15 22.39 -7.57
N CYS A 99 31.83 22.29 -7.49
CA CYS A 99 31.11 21.08 -7.89
C CYS A 99 30.95 20.88 -9.42
N GLU A 100 31.47 21.78 -10.25
CA GLU A 100 31.62 21.54 -11.69
C GLU A 100 32.95 20.80 -11.99
N VAL A 101 33.96 20.98 -11.12
CA VAL A 101 35.30 20.37 -11.25
C VAL A 101 35.48 19.12 -10.37
N LEU A 102 34.87 19.08 -9.18
CA LEU A 102 35.05 18.03 -8.19
C LEU A 102 34.10 16.85 -8.43
N ASN A 103 34.64 15.72 -8.93
CA ASN A 103 33.91 14.45 -9.00
C ASN A 103 34.06 13.68 -7.68
N CYS A 104 32.95 13.42 -7.01
CA CYS A 104 32.91 12.62 -5.79
C CYS A 104 32.69 11.13 -6.06
N GLY A 105 32.92 10.30 -5.04
CA GLY A 105 32.74 8.86 -5.06
C GLY A 105 31.27 8.41 -5.06
N ALA A 106 31.07 7.10 -4.91
CA ALA A 106 29.73 6.57 -4.67
C ALA A 106 29.19 7.08 -3.33
N ASN A 107 27.89 7.41 -3.28
CA ASN A 107 27.22 7.93 -2.09
C ASN A 107 27.83 9.23 -1.52
N GLU A 108 28.61 9.97 -2.29
CA GLU A 108 29.18 11.26 -1.90
C GLU A 108 28.53 12.42 -2.69
N VAL A 109 28.40 13.57 -2.04
CA VAL A 109 27.94 14.84 -2.64
C VAL A 109 29.00 15.90 -2.44
N CYS A 110 29.26 16.68 -3.49
CA CYS A 110 30.07 17.89 -3.38
C CYS A 110 29.25 18.99 -2.70
N MET A 111 29.77 19.57 -1.62
CA MET A 111 29.18 20.73 -0.95
C MET A 111 30.25 21.74 -0.53
N ASP A 112 29.85 23.00 -0.37
CA ASP A 112 30.66 24.02 0.30
C ASP A 112 30.65 23.78 1.82
N VAL A 113 31.84 23.58 2.40
CA VAL A 113 32.05 23.57 3.85
C VAL A 113 33.09 24.63 4.20
N ASP A 114 32.68 25.63 4.98
CA ASP A 114 33.51 26.75 5.45
C ASP A 114 34.22 27.54 4.33
N GLY A 115 33.63 27.61 3.13
CA GLY A 115 34.17 28.31 1.96
C GLY A 115 35.07 27.44 1.07
N LEU A 116 34.99 26.12 1.22
CA LEU A 116 35.76 25.13 0.46
C LEU A 116 34.85 23.99 -0.01
N TYR A 117 34.87 23.73 -1.32
CA TYR A 117 34.13 22.61 -1.88
C TYR A 117 34.85 21.30 -1.60
N ARG A 118 34.14 20.36 -0.97
CA ARG A 118 34.64 19.00 -0.68
C ARG A 118 33.54 17.97 -0.88
N CYS A 119 33.94 16.73 -1.12
CA CYS A 119 33.05 15.59 -1.06
C CYS A 119 32.76 15.26 0.41
N VAL A 120 31.49 15.03 0.71
CA VAL A 120 31.00 14.45 1.97
C VAL A 120 30.03 13.33 1.63
N CYS A 121 29.69 12.46 2.58
CA CYS A 121 28.61 11.51 2.36
C CYS A 121 27.29 12.25 2.04
N HIS A 122 26.54 11.70 1.09
CA HIS A 122 25.14 12.04 0.88
C HIS A 122 24.39 11.90 2.22
N PRO A 123 23.40 12.75 2.57
CA PRO A 123 22.77 12.74 3.90
C PRO A 123 22.18 11.41 4.36
N ASP A 124 21.91 10.48 3.45
CA ASP A 124 21.43 9.13 3.75
C ASP A 124 22.57 8.13 4.09
N TYR A 125 23.85 8.54 4.10
CA TYR A 125 25.01 7.67 4.29
C TYR A 125 26.03 8.23 5.28
N THR A 126 26.82 7.34 5.88
CA THR A 126 27.86 7.64 6.89
C THR A 126 29.07 6.71 6.76
N GLY A 127 30.07 6.92 7.62
CA GLY A 127 31.35 6.20 7.65
C GLY A 127 32.41 6.83 6.75
N ASP A 128 33.68 6.45 6.96
CA ASP A 128 34.85 6.97 6.23
C ASP A 128 34.84 6.68 4.71
N SER A 129 33.88 5.87 4.24
CA SER A 129 33.72 5.49 2.82
C SER A 129 32.27 5.61 2.32
N CYS A 130 31.39 6.25 3.10
CA CYS A 130 29.97 6.47 2.75
C CYS A 130 29.21 5.20 2.33
N ASP A 131 29.61 4.05 2.89
CA ASP A 131 29.11 2.72 2.59
C ASP A 131 28.04 2.23 3.58
N GLN A 132 27.81 2.98 4.66
CA GLN A 132 26.81 2.67 5.69
C GLN A 132 25.60 3.58 5.50
N GLU A 133 24.43 3.00 5.22
CA GLU A 133 23.18 3.74 5.09
C GLU A 133 22.64 4.14 6.47
N ILE A 134 22.27 5.41 6.64
CA ILE A 134 21.56 5.92 7.81
C ILE A 134 20.07 5.73 7.56
N LYS A 135 19.41 4.97 8.43
CA LYS A 135 17.96 4.78 8.39
C LYS A 135 17.37 4.61 9.78
N GLY A 136 16.18 5.17 9.99
CA GLY A 136 15.36 4.97 11.18
C GLY A 136 14.16 4.10 10.81
N THR A 137 13.78 3.17 11.69
CA THR A 137 12.59 2.32 11.54
C THR A 137 11.60 2.60 12.68
N CYS A 138 10.40 3.06 12.35
CA CYS A 138 9.27 3.17 13.26
C CYS A 138 8.30 2.02 13.03
N LEU A 139 7.74 1.48 14.11
CA LEU A 139 6.77 0.39 14.09
C LEU A 139 5.47 0.82 14.76
N ALA A 140 4.34 0.57 14.11
CA ALA A 140 3.02 0.55 14.75
C ALA A 140 2.43 -0.85 14.53
N ARG A 141 2.39 -1.67 15.59
CA ARG A 141 2.00 -3.08 15.51
C ARG A 141 0.76 -3.36 16.34
N GLY A 142 -0.33 -3.71 15.65
CA GLY A 142 -1.63 -3.82 16.31
C GLY A 142 -2.17 -2.44 16.65
N ASP A 143 -2.93 -2.40 17.74
CA ASP A 143 -3.10 -1.24 18.60
C ASP A 143 -3.20 -1.85 20.02
N PRO A 144 -2.25 -1.56 20.92
CA PRO A 144 -1.73 -0.21 21.13
C PRO A 144 -0.22 0.01 20.85
N HIS A 145 0.53 -0.95 20.30
CA HIS A 145 2.00 -0.91 20.35
C HIS A 145 2.65 -0.02 19.30
N TYR A 146 3.49 0.90 19.75
CA TYR A 146 4.36 1.71 18.92
C TYR A 146 5.83 1.59 19.37
N THR A 147 6.75 1.71 18.41
CA THR A 147 8.18 1.91 18.65
C THR A 147 8.66 3.04 17.73
N THR A 148 9.24 4.10 18.33
CA THR A 148 9.78 5.27 17.61
C THR A 148 11.05 4.95 16.82
N PHE A 149 11.49 5.88 15.97
CA PHE A 149 12.75 5.76 15.22
C PHE A 149 13.98 5.60 16.11
N ASP A 150 13.98 6.20 17.32
CA ASP A 150 15.07 6.12 18.31
C ASP A 150 14.84 5.01 19.37
N GLY A 151 13.79 4.20 19.21
CA GLY A 151 13.56 2.97 19.97
C GLY A 151 12.72 3.11 21.25
N THR A 152 12.06 4.25 21.50
CA THR A 152 11.05 4.36 22.57
C THR A 152 9.83 3.51 22.22
N HIS A 153 9.58 2.48 23.02
CA HIS A 153 8.39 1.64 22.93
C HIS A 153 7.31 2.09 23.91
N TYR A 154 6.06 2.21 23.44
CA TYR A 154 4.92 2.65 24.24
C TYR A 154 3.58 2.11 23.75
N ASP A 155 2.57 2.14 24.63
CA ASP A 155 1.19 1.71 24.36
C ASP A 155 0.24 2.92 24.25
N PHE A 156 -0.41 3.13 23.11
CA PHE A 156 -1.40 4.19 22.89
C PHE A 156 -2.68 3.72 22.18
N MET A 157 -3.81 3.69 22.90
CA MET A 157 -5.12 3.24 22.40
C MET A 157 -5.94 4.35 21.75
N GLY A 158 -5.43 4.88 20.64
CA GLY A 158 -6.09 5.93 19.87
C GLY A 158 -7.16 5.39 18.91
N VAL A 159 -8.30 6.06 18.80
CA VAL A 159 -9.38 5.70 17.84
C VAL A 159 -9.77 6.92 17.00
N CYS A 160 -8.81 7.39 16.21
CA CYS A 160 -8.87 8.59 15.38
C CYS A 160 -7.85 8.46 14.22
N GLU A 161 -7.74 9.48 13.38
CA GLU A 161 -6.56 9.71 12.55
C GLU A 161 -5.45 10.42 13.37
N TYR A 162 -4.22 9.89 13.28
CA TYR A 162 -3.03 10.42 13.94
C TYR A 162 -1.88 10.61 12.94
N VAL A 163 -1.03 11.61 13.18
CA VAL A 163 0.23 11.79 12.45
C VAL A 163 1.27 10.80 13.00
N LEU A 164 1.65 9.81 12.19
CA LEU A 164 2.74 8.88 12.55
C LEU A 164 4.08 9.58 12.47
N ALA A 165 4.39 10.15 11.30
CA ALA A 165 5.66 10.83 11.05
C ALA A 165 5.45 11.88 9.96
N LYS A 166 6.04 13.06 10.12
CA LYS A 166 6.14 14.06 9.06
C LYS A 166 7.48 14.78 9.12
N ASP A 167 7.92 15.28 7.97
CA ASP A 167 9.09 16.15 7.86
C ASP A 167 8.76 17.55 8.41
N SER A 168 9.37 17.90 9.55
CA SER A 168 9.16 19.18 10.24
C SER A 168 9.99 20.34 9.65
N ARG A 169 10.93 20.04 8.75
CA ARG A 169 11.85 21.02 8.15
C ARG A 169 11.31 21.54 6.82
N ASP A 170 11.10 20.65 5.86
CA ASP A 170 10.77 21.00 4.47
C ASP A 170 9.35 20.56 4.07
N ASN A 171 8.62 19.85 4.95
CA ASN A 171 7.29 19.27 4.71
C ASN A 171 7.23 18.38 3.45
N ILE A 172 8.31 17.63 3.18
CA ILE A 172 8.41 16.73 2.03
C ILE A 172 7.45 15.56 2.19
N PHE A 173 7.29 15.00 3.39
CA PHE A 173 6.37 13.89 3.63
C PHE A 173 5.53 14.05 4.89
N GLU A 174 4.36 13.44 4.88
CA GLU A 174 3.51 13.22 6.07
C GLU A 174 2.82 11.85 5.95
N ILE A 175 2.89 11.05 7.01
CA ILE A 175 2.24 9.75 7.13
C ILE A 175 1.20 9.83 8.23
N ARG A 176 -0.03 9.42 7.90
CA ARG A 176 -1.17 9.35 8.81
C ARG A 176 -1.67 7.93 8.96
N GLN A 177 -2.12 7.58 10.16
CA GLN A 177 -2.75 6.31 10.48
C GLN A 177 -4.14 6.56 11.05
N VAL A 178 -5.15 5.88 10.49
CA VAL A 178 -6.50 5.84 11.04
C VAL A 178 -6.67 4.55 11.84
N ASN A 179 -7.07 4.66 13.11
CA ASN A 179 -7.37 3.51 13.96
C ASN A 179 -8.88 3.40 14.23
N GLU A 180 -9.41 2.18 14.12
CA GLU A 180 -10.81 1.86 14.41
C GLU A 180 -10.92 0.70 15.42
N PRO A 181 -12.00 0.59 16.23
CA PRO A 181 -12.18 -0.53 17.13
C PRO A 181 -12.36 -1.83 16.34
N CYS A 182 -11.60 -2.88 16.68
CA CYS A 182 -11.64 -4.15 15.96
C CYS A 182 -11.86 -5.34 16.90
N GLY A 183 -12.20 -6.50 16.31
CA GLY A 183 -12.38 -7.76 17.05
C GLY A 183 -13.50 -7.69 18.10
N SER A 184 -13.11 -7.67 19.38
CA SER A 184 -14.03 -7.58 20.52
C SER A 184 -14.48 -6.15 20.86
N GLY A 185 -13.91 -5.12 20.20
CA GLY A 185 -14.15 -3.71 20.51
C GLY A 185 -13.42 -3.20 21.75
N LEU A 186 -12.49 -3.99 22.32
CA LEU A 186 -11.61 -3.60 23.44
C LEU A 186 -10.20 -3.16 22.99
N VAL A 187 -9.89 -3.36 21.72
CA VAL A 187 -8.64 -2.95 21.05
C VAL A 187 -9.01 -2.25 19.75
N ALA A 188 -8.12 -1.42 19.23
CA ALA A 188 -8.22 -0.89 17.89
C ALA A 188 -7.32 -1.65 16.91
N CYS A 189 -7.42 -1.32 15.63
CA CYS A 189 -6.55 -1.82 14.57
C CYS A 189 -6.35 -0.68 13.56
N THR A 190 -5.23 -0.70 12.83
CA THR A 190 -5.07 0.13 11.63
C THR A 190 -6.21 -0.12 10.64
N LYS A 191 -6.99 0.92 10.35
CA LYS A 191 -8.02 0.91 9.30
C LYS A 191 -7.38 1.21 7.94
N SER A 192 -6.57 2.25 7.89
CA SER A 192 -5.93 2.77 6.69
C SER A 192 -4.69 3.59 7.03
N LEU A 193 -3.85 3.80 6.03
CA LEU A 193 -2.72 4.73 6.06
C LEU A 193 -2.86 5.75 4.93
N SER A 194 -2.38 6.97 5.16
CA SER A 194 -2.22 7.98 4.11
C SER A 194 -0.78 8.45 4.06
N LEU A 195 -0.14 8.39 2.90
CA LEU A 195 1.18 8.98 2.63
C LEU A 195 0.99 10.20 1.72
N VAL A 196 1.42 11.35 2.20
CA VAL A 196 1.53 12.59 1.43
C VAL A 196 2.99 12.78 1.07
N ILE A 197 3.29 12.93 -0.23
CA ILE A 197 4.61 13.27 -0.79
C ILE A 197 4.43 14.22 -1.99
N PRO A 198 5.48 14.88 -2.52
CA PRO A 198 5.31 15.89 -3.56
C PRO A 198 4.73 15.28 -4.85
N GLY A 199 3.50 15.69 -5.18
CA GLY A 199 2.75 15.22 -6.34
C GLY A 199 1.86 13.98 -6.12
N PHE A 200 1.90 13.36 -4.94
CA PHE A 200 1.11 12.16 -4.63
C PHE A 200 0.48 12.21 -3.23
N LEU A 201 -0.84 12.03 -3.19
CA LEU A 201 -1.56 11.52 -2.03
C LEU A 201 -1.82 10.02 -2.28
N VAL A 202 -1.25 9.16 -1.44
CA VAL A 202 -1.50 7.71 -1.49
C VAL A 202 -2.35 7.33 -0.28
N ASN A 203 -3.48 6.70 -0.51
CA ASN A 203 -4.30 6.11 0.54
C ASN A 203 -4.21 4.58 0.42
N LEU A 204 -3.71 3.95 1.48
CA LEU A 204 -3.73 2.51 1.67
C LEU A 204 -4.95 2.14 2.52
N GLU A 205 -5.88 1.42 1.93
CA GLU A 205 -7.03 0.81 2.60
C GLU A 205 -6.96 -0.70 2.44
N ARG A 206 -7.71 -1.44 3.26
CA ARG A 206 -7.73 -2.90 3.24
C ARG A 206 -8.14 -3.39 1.84
N ASN A 207 -7.21 -4.03 1.14
CA ASN A 207 -7.33 -4.52 -0.24
C ASN A 207 -7.57 -3.44 -1.32
N ARG A 208 -7.42 -2.14 -1.01
CA ARG A 208 -7.61 -1.03 -1.95
C ARG A 208 -6.50 0.01 -1.81
N VAL A 209 -5.80 0.30 -2.92
CA VAL A 209 -4.82 1.40 -2.97
C VAL A 209 -5.36 2.49 -3.89
N MET A 210 -5.38 3.73 -3.40
CA MET A 210 -5.70 4.92 -4.19
C MET A 210 -4.49 5.83 -4.29
N VAL A 211 -4.28 6.42 -5.46
CA VAL A 211 -3.26 7.45 -5.70
C VAL A 211 -3.95 8.65 -6.34
N ASN A 212 -3.83 9.82 -5.71
CA ASN A 212 -4.49 11.06 -6.10
C ASN A 212 -6.02 10.89 -6.33
N GLY A 213 -6.67 10.12 -5.45
CA GLY A 213 -8.12 9.85 -5.50
C GLY A 213 -8.57 8.82 -6.55
N SER A 214 -7.66 8.18 -7.27
CA SER A 214 -7.97 7.10 -8.22
C SER A 214 -7.47 5.75 -7.70
N THR A 215 -8.32 4.71 -7.72
CA THR A 215 -7.91 3.33 -7.40
C THR A 215 -6.91 2.80 -8.41
N VAL A 216 -5.86 2.10 -7.94
CA VAL A 216 -4.78 1.60 -8.79
C VAL A 216 -4.56 0.09 -8.61
N SER A 217 -4.33 -0.60 -9.72
CA SER A 217 -3.90 -2.01 -9.70
C SER A 217 -2.43 -2.11 -9.37
N LEU A 218 -2.05 -3.08 -8.52
CA LEU A 218 -0.67 -3.30 -8.11
C LEU A 218 -0.01 -4.42 -8.94
N PRO A 219 1.31 -4.38 -9.20
CA PRO A 219 2.24 -3.32 -8.81
C PRO A 219 2.12 -2.05 -9.67
N ALA A 220 2.21 -0.87 -9.03
CA ALA A 220 2.13 0.43 -9.67
C ALA A 220 3.47 1.17 -9.56
N ASN A 221 4.01 1.67 -10.69
CA ASN A 221 5.30 2.39 -10.74
C ASN A 221 5.13 3.77 -11.37
N TYR A 222 5.51 4.81 -10.62
CA TYR A 222 5.38 6.21 -10.99
C TYR A 222 6.74 6.77 -11.45
N SER A 223 7.23 6.28 -12.59
CA SER A 223 8.48 6.73 -13.22
C SER A 223 9.71 6.70 -12.29
N GLY A 224 9.74 5.78 -11.32
CA GLY A 224 10.82 5.68 -10.33
C GLY A 224 10.74 6.67 -9.16
N SER A 225 9.74 7.56 -9.10
CA SER A 225 9.49 8.36 -7.89
C SER A 225 8.86 7.54 -6.77
N MET A 226 8.02 6.58 -7.15
CA MET A 226 7.32 5.69 -6.22
C MET A 226 7.02 4.35 -6.88
N LEU A 227 7.18 3.26 -6.13
CA LEU A 227 6.78 1.90 -6.49
C LEU A 227 5.89 1.35 -5.38
N ILE A 228 4.68 0.88 -5.73
CA ILE A 228 3.77 0.20 -4.81
C ILE A 228 3.63 -1.25 -5.29
N ARG A 229 3.91 -2.24 -4.44
CA ARG A 229 3.88 -3.67 -4.82
C ARG A 229 3.36 -4.58 -3.70
N PRO A 230 2.66 -5.68 -4.03
CA PRO A 230 2.27 -6.70 -3.05
C PRO A 230 3.42 -7.69 -2.84
N VAL A 231 3.73 -8.02 -1.59
CA VAL A 231 4.76 -9.00 -1.21
C VAL A 231 4.23 -9.84 -0.05
N GLY A 232 4.01 -11.14 -0.26
CA GLY A 232 3.63 -12.06 0.83
C GLY A 232 2.29 -11.77 1.54
N GLY A 233 1.43 -10.91 0.99
CA GLY A 233 0.21 -10.41 1.64
C GLY A 233 0.34 -9.00 2.23
N GLU A 234 1.55 -8.43 2.21
CA GLU A 234 1.85 -7.05 2.59
C GLU A 234 1.82 -6.12 1.38
N THR A 235 1.51 -4.85 1.60
CA THR A 235 1.64 -3.77 0.64
C THR A 235 2.91 -2.98 0.96
N HIS A 236 3.86 -2.97 0.03
CA HIS A 236 5.13 -2.24 0.12
C HIS A 236 5.06 -0.99 -0.74
N ILE A 237 5.33 0.19 -0.15
CA ILE A 237 5.60 1.45 -0.86
C ILE A 237 7.08 1.77 -0.72
N GLU A 238 7.77 1.93 -1.84
CA GLU A 238 9.14 2.44 -1.93
C GLU A 238 9.11 3.82 -2.61
N THR A 239 9.84 4.81 -2.08
CA THR A 239 9.89 6.16 -2.68
C THR A 239 11.31 6.70 -2.83
N ASN A 240 11.55 7.47 -3.90
CA ASN A 240 12.83 8.18 -4.07
C ASN A 240 12.99 9.39 -3.12
N TYR A 241 11.94 9.72 -2.37
CA TYR A 241 11.98 10.70 -1.29
C TYR A 241 12.66 10.16 -0.03
N GLY A 242 13.01 8.86 0.03
CA GLY A 242 13.69 8.26 1.18
C GLY A 242 12.73 7.94 2.33
N VAL A 243 11.50 7.56 1.97
CA VAL A 243 10.44 7.13 2.87
C VAL A 243 9.86 5.84 2.31
N ASN A 244 9.91 4.76 3.08
CA ASN A 244 9.34 3.46 2.71
C ASN A 244 8.26 3.06 3.72
N ILE A 245 7.21 2.38 3.27
CA ILE A 245 6.12 1.88 4.12
C ILE A 245 5.85 0.42 3.78
N VAL A 246 5.82 -0.44 4.79
CA VAL A 246 5.31 -1.80 4.70
C VAL A 246 4.06 -1.90 5.58
N TRP A 247 2.95 -2.36 5.00
CA TRP A 247 1.71 -2.59 5.74
C TRP A 247 1.17 -3.99 5.45
N ASN A 248 0.88 -4.79 6.47
CA ASN A 248 0.32 -6.13 6.30
C ASN A 248 -1.18 -6.16 5.89
N ASN A 249 -1.75 -5.01 5.48
CA ASN A 249 -3.17 -4.81 5.15
C ASN A 249 -4.14 -5.12 6.31
N VAL A 250 -3.65 -5.17 7.56
CA VAL A 250 -4.49 -5.45 8.74
C VAL A 250 -4.17 -4.52 9.92
N TYR A 251 -2.95 -4.55 10.46
CA TYR A 251 -2.59 -3.83 11.70
C TYR A 251 -1.08 -3.64 11.96
N ASN A 252 -0.18 -4.23 11.17
CA ASN A 252 1.27 -4.02 11.31
C ASN A 252 1.74 -3.05 10.25
N VAL A 253 2.24 -1.90 10.69
CA VAL A 253 2.84 -0.83 9.89
C VAL A 253 4.30 -0.71 10.28
N GLU A 254 5.18 -0.76 9.29
CA GLU A 254 6.60 -0.45 9.42
C GLU A 254 6.92 0.73 8.49
N ILE A 255 7.52 1.78 9.06
CA ILE A 255 7.93 2.99 8.35
C ILE A 255 9.45 3.08 8.44
N GLU A 256 10.11 3.25 7.30
CA GLU A 256 11.54 3.51 7.23
C GLU A 256 11.78 4.90 6.63
N VAL A 257 12.65 5.69 7.28
CA VAL A 257 13.09 7.01 6.82
C VAL A 257 14.61 7.05 6.69
N LEU A 258 15.13 7.65 5.62
CA LEU A 258 16.57 7.77 5.38
C LEU A 258 17.18 8.99 6.08
N GLY A 259 18.51 8.96 6.25
CA GLY A 259 19.30 9.93 7.03
C GLY A 259 19.14 11.41 6.67
N ARG A 260 18.67 11.77 5.46
CA ARG A 260 18.28 13.15 5.12
C ARG A 260 17.27 13.77 6.11
N TYR A 261 16.45 12.94 6.77
CA TYR A 261 15.45 13.35 7.74
C TYR A 261 15.93 13.35 9.20
N LEU A 262 17.20 13.04 9.46
CA LEU A 262 17.77 13.07 10.81
C LEU A 262 17.63 14.47 11.41
N ASN A 263 17.09 14.55 12.63
CA ASN A 263 16.70 15.79 13.32
C ASN A 263 15.65 16.63 12.56
N SER A 264 14.74 16.01 11.81
CA SER A 264 13.60 16.70 11.18
C SER A 264 12.37 15.82 10.97
N VAL A 265 12.14 14.85 11.86
CA VAL A 265 10.87 14.13 11.92
C VAL A 265 10.15 14.52 13.21
N GLU A 266 8.81 14.58 13.15
CA GLU A 266 7.96 14.66 14.33
C GLU A 266 6.66 13.88 14.11
N GLY A 267 6.04 13.41 15.20
CA GLY A 267 4.82 12.60 15.18
C GLY A 267 4.84 11.52 16.26
N LEU A 268 3.93 10.54 16.17
CA LEU A 268 3.92 9.36 17.04
C LEU A 268 5.22 8.52 16.94
N CYS A 269 5.92 8.58 15.81
CA CYS A 269 7.18 7.88 15.57
C CYS A 269 8.43 8.56 16.17
N GLY A 270 8.28 9.67 16.92
CA GLY A 270 9.40 10.32 17.59
C GLY A 270 10.14 11.36 16.74
N THR A 271 11.40 11.64 17.11
CA THR A 271 12.18 12.79 16.64
C THR A 271 13.29 12.45 15.63
N PHE A 272 13.72 11.18 15.59
CA PHE A 272 14.80 10.64 14.75
C PHE A 272 16.12 11.41 14.91
N ASN A 273 16.69 11.34 16.11
CA ASN A 273 17.88 12.10 16.51
C ASN A 273 18.92 11.31 17.34
N ASP A 274 18.75 10.00 17.52
CA ASP A 274 19.56 9.11 18.40
C ASP A 274 19.42 9.41 19.92
N ASP A 275 18.39 10.15 20.34
CA ASP A 275 18.05 10.45 21.74
C ASP A 275 16.56 10.13 22.07
N ASN A 276 16.34 8.89 22.47
CA ASN A 276 15.02 8.41 22.90
C ASN A 276 14.41 9.11 24.13
N SER A 277 15.11 10.05 24.76
CA SER A 277 14.57 10.82 25.88
C SER A 277 13.67 11.99 25.47
N ASP A 278 13.67 12.40 24.20
CA ASP A 278 12.79 13.45 23.67
C ASP A 278 11.67 12.98 22.72
N ASP A 279 11.70 11.71 22.30
CA ASP A 279 10.71 11.01 21.46
C ASP A 279 9.24 11.34 21.74
N LEU A 280 8.87 11.46 23.03
CA LEU A 280 7.52 11.82 23.46
C LEU A 280 7.28 13.35 23.39
N LEU A 281 7.61 13.95 22.25
CA LEU A 281 7.41 15.35 21.90
C LEU A 281 5.97 15.58 21.45
N THR A 282 5.20 16.42 22.16
CA THR A 282 3.85 16.79 21.70
C THR A 282 3.90 17.71 20.47
N SER A 283 2.77 17.80 19.74
CA SER A 283 2.58 18.75 18.64
C SER A 283 2.67 20.24 19.04
N ASP A 284 2.60 20.55 20.34
CA ASP A 284 2.89 21.87 20.93
C ASP A 284 4.40 22.10 21.21
N ASN A 285 5.27 21.19 20.76
CA ASN A 285 6.72 21.11 21.04
C ASN A 285 7.04 21.03 22.55
N VAL A 286 6.34 20.15 23.27
CA VAL A 286 6.58 19.88 24.70
C VAL A 286 6.84 18.39 24.94
N THR A 287 8.05 18.03 25.36
CA THR A 287 8.38 16.66 25.78
C THR A 287 7.61 16.27 27.05
N THR A 288 7.02 15.08 27.07
CA THR A 288 6.20 14.58 28.20
C THR A 288 6.53 13.12 28.53
N THR A 289 6.19 12.67 29.75
CA THR A 289 6.24 11.24 30.12
C THR A 289 4.85 10.60 30.13
N ASN A 290 3.81 11.33 29.70
CA ASN A 290 2.43 10.83 29.64
C ASN A 290 2.10 10.46 28.19
N VAL A 291 2.18 9.17 27.88
CA VAL A 291 1.91 8.59 26.55
C VAL A 291 0.52 8.96 26.03
N THR A 292 -0.51 8.95 26.88
CA THR A 292 -1.86 9.36 26.47
C THR A 292 -1.92 10.83 26.08
N ALA A 293 -1.23 11.72 26.80
CA ALA A 293 -1.17 13.14 26.46
C ALA A 293 -0.32 13.42 25.21
N PHE A 294 0.77 12.67 25.03
CA PHE A 294 1.60 12.68 23.81
C PHE A 294 0.77 12.28 22.59
N GLY A 295 0.17 11.08 22.60
CA GLY A 295 -0.56 10.59 21.42
C GLY A 295 -1.82 11.40 21.10
N ASN A 296 -2.55 11.88 22.10
CA ASN A 296 -3.70 12.76 21.88
C ASN A 296 -3.31 14.15 21.32
N SER A 297 -2.05 14.58 21.45
CA SER A 297 -1.58 15.81 20.80
C SER A 297 -1.38 15.65 19.28
N TRP A 298 -1.16 14.41 18.81
CA TRP A 298 -0.92 14.09 17.40
C TRP A 298 -2.18 13.69 16.62
N LYS A 299 -3.37 13.90 17.19
CA LYS A 299 -4.66 13.80 16.45
C LYS A 299 -4.68 14.83 15.33
N THR A 300 -5.08 14.43 14.12
CA THR A 300 -5.32 15.38 13.02
C THR A 300 -6.66 16.11 13.20
N ASP A 301 -7.64 15.44 13.80
CA ASP A 301 -8.96 15.98 14.17
C ASP A 301 -9.04 16.24 15.69
N PRO A 302 -9.16 17.50 16.15
CA PRO A 302 -9.25 17.83 17.56
C PRO A 302 -10.60 17.45 18.21
N THR A 303 -11.63 17.18 17.41
CA THR A 303 -12.97 16.76 17.86
C THR A 303 -13.06 15.26 18.19
N CYS A 304 -12.12 14.45 17.69
CA CYS A 304 -11.94 13.07 18.13
C CYS A 304 -11.83 12.98 19.66
N GLY A 305 -12.54 12.01 20.24
CA GLY A 305 -12.42 11.69 21.66
C GLY A 305 -10.98 11.35 22.04
N ASP A 306 -10.55 11.82 23.20
CA ASP A 306 -9.22 11.47 23.74
C ASP A 306 -9.12 9.97 24.01
N ALA A 307 -7.99 9.38 23.62
CA ALA A 307 -7.64 8.00 23.93
C ALA A 307 -7.70 7.76 25.46
N PRO A 308 -8.26 6.64 25.93
CA PRO A 308 -8.25 6.30 27.34
C PRO A 308 -6.83 5.98 27.83
N THR A 309 -6.47 6.41 29.04
CA THR A 309 -5.29 5.86 29.72
C THR A 309 -5.61 4.44 30.20
N VAL A 310 -5.00 3.44 29.58
CA VAL A 310 -5.14 2.02 29.96
C VAL A 310 -3.91 1.56 30.71
N GLU A 311 -4.10 1.00 31.90
CA GLU A 311 -3.01 0.38 32.66
C GLU A 311 -2.65 -0.97 32.05
N ASN A 312 -1.35 -1.23 31.86
CA ASN A 312 -0.84 -2.46 31.24
C ASN A 312 -1.49 -3.72 31.87
N PRO A 313 -2.18 -4.58 31.07
CA PRO A 313 -2.95 -5.70 31.60
C PRO A 313 -2.13 -6.73 32.41
N CYS A 314 -0.82 -6.84 32.17
CA CYS A 314 0.05 -7.71 32.96
C CYS A 314 0.36 -7.17 34.36
N VAL A 315 0.25 -5.86 34.58
CA VAL A 315 0.41 -5.25 35.92
C VAL A 315 -0.78 -5.61 36.81
N THR A 316 -2.00 -5.58 36.25
CA THR A 316 -3.24 -5.83 37.00
C THR A 316 -3.47 -7.32 37.31
N ASN A 317 -2.92 -8.24 36.51
CA ASN A 317 -3.07 -9.69 36.70
C ASN A 317 -1.73 -10.45 36.64
N SER A 318 -1.09 -10.60 37.80
CA SER A 318 0.20 -11.29 37.93
C SER A 318 0.20 -12.78 37.57
N VAL A 319 -0.95 -13.44 37.54
CA VAL A 319 -1.06 -14.84 37.08
C VAL A 319 -1.04 -14.92 35.56
N ARG A 320 -1.79 -14.05 34.87
CA ARG A 320 -1.68 -13.93 33.41
C ARG A 320 -0.27 -13.50 33.00
N ALA A 321 0.33 -12.52 33.67
CA ALA A 321 1.70 -12.08 33.39
C ALA A 321 2.74 -13.20 33.48
N ALA A 322 2.59 -14.13 34.43
CA ALA A 322 3.47 -15.29 34.53
C ALA A 322 3.28 -16.29 33.37
N MET A 323 2.03 -16.51 32.93
CA MET A 323 1.71 -17.37 31.78
C MET A 323 2.17 -16.76 30.45
N ALA A 324 1.94 -15.46 30.28
CA ALA A 324 2.37 -14.67 29.15
C ALA A 324 3.89 -14.78 28.95
N ARG A 325 4.67 -14.50 30.01
CA ARG A 325 6.13 -14.57 30.00
C ARG A 325 6.70 -15.95 29.64
N ASP A 326 6.09 -17.04 30.12
CA ASP A 326 6.55 -18.39 29.79
C ASP A 326 6.29 -18.74 28.32
N ASN A 327 5.12 -18.34 27.79
CA ASN A 327 4.73 -18.56 26.40
C ASN A 327 5.53 -17.66 25.42
N CYS A 328 5.60 -16.36 25.68
CA CYS A 328 6.22 -15.37 24.77
C CYS A 328 7.74 -15.50 24.70
N SER A 329 8.40 -15.93 25.78
CA SER A 329 9.83 -16.24 25.75
C SER A 329 10.18 -17.51 24.96
N ALA A 330 9.22 -18.14 24.28
CA ALA A 330 9.48 -19.15 23.26
C ALA A 330 10.19 -18.58 22.01
N LEU A 331 10.03 -17.28 21.69
CA LEU A 331 10.72 -16.63 20.58
C LEU A 331 12.25 -16.66 20.71
N LEU A 332 12.76 -16.79 21.94
CA LEU A 332 14.20 -16.93 22.24
C LEU A 332 14.72 -18.38 22.16
N ARG A 333 13.87 -19.34 21.78
CA ARG A 333 14.16 -20.79 21.82
C ARG A 333 13.99 -21.39 20.43
N ALA A 334 14.43 -22.64 20.23
CA ALA A 334 14.14 -23.35 19.00
C ALA A 334 12.60 -23.53 18.83
N PRO A 335 12.06 -23.38 17.62
CA PRO A 335 12.75 -23.15 16.34
C PRO A 335 13.06 -21.66 16.05
N PHE A 336 12.42 -20.71 16.74
CA PHE A 336 12.51 -19.27 16.50
C PHE A 336 13.91 -18.65 16.65
N TRP A 337 14.78 -19.24 17.47
CA TRP A 337 16.12 -18.72 17.77
C TRP A 337 16.99 -18.49 16.52
N VAL A 338 16.77 -19.26 15.44
CA VAL A 338 17.52 -19.19 14.17
C VAL A 338 17.45 -17.80 13.55
N CYS A 339 16.36 -17.07 13.80
CA CYS A 339 16.16 -15.71 13.30
C CYS A 339 16.60 -14.63 14.29
N ASN A 340 16.78 -14.94 15.58
CA ASN A 340 17.02 -13.94 16.62
C ASN A 340 18.40 -13.24 16.50
N GLU A 341 19.30 -13.73 15.66
CA GLU A 341 20.56 -13.04 15.30
C GLU A 341 20.35 -11.95 14.22
N THR A 342 19.21 -11.93 13.52
CA THR A 342 18.89 -10.98 12.44
C THR A 342 17.67 -10.11 12.79
N VAL A 343 16.59 -10.73 13.28
CA VAL A 343 15.41 -10.05 13.84
C VAL A 343 15.38 -10.35 15.33
N ASN A 344 16.07 -9.55 16.15
CA ASN A 344 16.12 -9.79 17.59
C ASN A 344 14.73 -9.57 18.23
N ALA A 345 14.10 -10.64 18.71
CA ALA A 345 12.75 -10.62 19.28
C ALA A 345 12.61 -9.75 20.55
N THR A 346 13.72 -9.45 21.22
CA THR A 346 13.74 -8.57 22.40
C THR A 346 13.92 -7.10 22.00
N GLU A 347 14.91 -6.80 21.16
CA GLU A 347 15.20 -5.41 20.73
C GLU A 347 14.13 -4.86 19.78
N ARG A 348 13.49 -5.71 18.96
CA ARG A 348 12.28 -5.36 18.20
C ARG A 348 10.99 -5.63 18.98
N TYR A 349 11.01 -5.70 20.31
CA TYR A 349 9.85 -5.74 21.21
C TYR A 349 8.81 -6.88 21.05
N PHE A 350 8.93 -7.82 20.10
CA PHE A 350 7.95 -8.91 19.89
C PHE A 350 7.58 -9.70 21.16
N ILE A 351 8.51 -9.85 22.10
CA ILE A 351 8.26 -10.52 23.40
C ILE A 351 7.41 -9.63 24.32
N ALA A 352 7.59 -8.31 24.30
CA ALA A 352 6.85 -7.35 25.11
C ALA A 352 5.40 -7.22 24.63
N ASP A 353 5.20 -7.01 23.32
CA ASP A 353 3.89 -7.00 22.65
C ASP A 353 3.12 -8.30 22.98
N CYS A 354 3.77 -9.46 22.79
CA CYS A 354 3.20 -10.75 23.16
C CYS A 354 2.82 -10.85 24.64
N GLU A 355 3.68 -10.37 25.56
CA GLU A 355 3.35 -10.40 26.98
C GLU A 355 2.07 -9.58 27.24
N TYR A 356 1.99 -8.37 26.69
CA TYR A 356 0.83 -7.48 26.80
C TYR A 356 -0.45 -8.13 26.28
N ASP A 357 -0.45 -8.57 25.02
CA ASP A 357 -1.61 -9.16 24.34
C ASP A 357 -2.10 -10.41 25.07
N MET A 358 -1.19 -11.27 25.52
CA MET A 358 -1.52 -12.46 26.31
C MET A 358 -2.18 -12.15 27.66
N CYS A 359 -1.92 -10.97 28.23
CA CYS A 359 -2.59 -10.49 29.43
C CYS A 359 -3.96 -9.85 29.12
N ALA A 360 -4.09 -9.17 27.98
CA ALA A 360 -5.31 -8.54 27.48
C ALA A 360 -6.36 -9.56 26.99
N CYS A 361 -5.93 -10.65 26.37
CA CYS A 361 -6.80 -11.63 25.72
C CYS A 361 -7.56 -12.54 26.71
N GLU A 362 -8.72 -12.05 27.16
CA GLU A 362 -9.53 -12.71 28.20
C GLU A 362 -10.11 -14.07 27.80
N ASN A 363 -10.54 -14.20 26.54
CA ASN A 363 -11.40 -15.32 26.09
C ASN A 363 -10.68 -16.35 25.20
N ASN A 364 -9.61 -15.96 24.51
CA ASN A 364 -8.86 -16.84 23.62
C ASN A 364 -7.35 -16.46 23.60
N PRO A 365 -6.59 -16.73 24.68
CA PRO A 365 -5.18 -16.35 24.75
C PRO A 365 -4.32 -17.11 23.72
N ASP A 366 -4.68 -18.34 23.34
CA ASP A 366 -3.91 -19.08 22.34
C ASP A 366 -3.93 -18.36 20.97
N ALA A 367 -5.00 -17.64 20.61
CA ALA A 367 -5.02 -16.86 19.36
C ALA A 367 -4.02 -15.72 19.34
N CYS A 368 -3.93 -14.95 20.43
CA CYS A 368 -3.02 -13.81 20.53
C CYS A 368 -1.55 -14.26 20.55
N LEU A 369 -1.28 -15.42 21.17
CA LEU A 369 0.03 -16.09 21.07
C LEU A 369 0.38 -16.45 19.61
N CYS A 370 -0.55 -17.10 18.90
CA CYS A 370 -0.33 -17.52 17.53
C CYS A 370 -0.19 -16.34 16.55
N GLN A 371 -0.87 -15.21 16.80
CA GLN A 371 -0.73 -13.97 16.01
C GLN A 371 0.70 -13.40 16.08
N ILE A 372 1.28 -13.28 17.28
CA ILE A 372 2.68 -12.81 17.39
C ILE A 372 3.66 -13.80 16.77
N PHE A 373 3.46 -15.11 16.96
CA PHE A 373 4.35 -16.11 16.38
C PHE A 373 4.35 -16.09 14.85
N ASP A 374 3.19 -15.86 14.24
CA ASP A 374 3.03 -15.67 12.79
C ASP A 374 3.67 -14.36 12.30
N ALA A 375 3.48 -13.26 13.04
CA ALA A 375 4.09 -11.96 12.76
C ALA A 375 5.62 -12.01 12.83
N TYR A 376 6.19 -12.64 13.86
CA TYR A 376 7.64 -12.83 13.99
C TYR A 376 8.19 -13.75 12.90
N ALA A 377 7.51 -14.87 12.59
CA ALA A 377 7.91 -15.75 11.49
C ALA A 377 7.87 -15.05 10.12
N SER A 378 6.92 -14.13 9.91
CA SER A 378 6.83 -13.31 8.69
C SER A 378 7.99 -12.31 8.60
N ALA A 379 8.28 -11.58 9.68
CA ALA A 379 9.44 -10.67 9.74
C ALA A 379 10.76 -11.40 9.46
N CYS A 380 10.92 -12.62 9.98
CA CYS A 380 12.05 -13.49 9.66
C CYS A 380 12.07 -13.93 8.19
N SER A 381 10.92 -14.23 7.59
CA SER A 381 10.84 -14.60 6.19
C SER A 381 11.16 -13.44 5.24
N ALA A 382 10.92 -12.18 5.64
CA ALA A 382 11.35 -11.00 4.89
C ALA A 382 12.89 -10.91 4.81
N GLU A 383 13.59 -11.27 5.88
CA GLU A 383 15.06 -11.44 5.92
C GLU A 383 15.55 -12.74 5.24
N ASN A 384 14.69 -13.43 4.48
CA ASN A 384 14.91 -14.74 3.84
C ASN A 384 15.16 -15.91 4.83
N ILE A 385 14.76 -15.78 6.09
CA ILE A 385 14.87 -16.81 7.13
C ILE A 385 13.52 -17.49 7.35
N THR A 386 13.22 -18.53 6.57
CA THR A 386 11.98 -19.31 6.74
C THR A 386 12.05 -20.20 7.99
N ILE A 387 11.15 -19.97 8.95
CA ILE A 387 11.04 -20.77 10.19
C ILE A 387 9.91 -21.79 10.05
N GLN A 388 10.22 -23.08 10.20
CA GLN A 388 9.20 -24.13 10.36
C GLN A 388 8.87 -24.26 11.84
N TRP A 389 7.81 -23.58 12.31
CA TRP A 389 7.47 -23.49 13.73
C TRP A 389 6.14 -24.16 14.11
N ILE A 390 5.22 -24.32 13.17
CA ILE A 390 3.85 -24.79 13.41
C ILE A 390 3.80 -26.19 14.07
N ASP A 391 4.71 -27.09 13.69
CA ASP A 391 4.80 -28.45 14.25
C ASP A 391 5.22 -28.47 15.73
N ASP A 392 6.06 -27.51 16.17
CA ASP A 392 6.53 -27.40 17.55
C ASP A 392 5.49 -26.76 18.49
N PHE A 393 4.48 -26.08 17.93
CA PHE A 393 3.40 -25.43 18.69
C PHE A 393 2.01 -25.94 18.28
N PRO A 394 1.58 -27.13 18.77
CA PRO A 394 0.32 -27.75 18.40
C PRO A 394 -0.95 -26.91 18.60
N ARG A 395 -0.91 -25.87 19.45
CA ARG A 395 -2.03 -24.94 19.63
C ARG A 395 -2.20 -23.97 18.44
N CYS A 396 -1.13 -23.72 17.70
CA CYS A 396 -1.11 -22.96 16.46
C CYS A 396 -1.10 -23.86 15.21
N SER A 397 -1.35 -25.17 15.36
CA SER A 397 -1.25 -26.16 14.27
C SER A 397 -2.29 -26.03 13.16
N THR A 398 -3.31 -25.19 13.36
CA THR A 398 -4.37 -24.96 12.37
C THR A 398 -4.36 -23.50 11.92
N PRO A 399 -4.53 -23.19 10.63
CA PRO A 399 -4.53 -21.80 10.14
C PRO A 399 -5.55 -20.87 10.83
N CYS A 400 -6.68 -21.40 11.32
CA CYS A 400 -7.63 -20.64 12.15
C CYS A 400 -7.19 -20.36 13.59
N ALA A 401 -6.06 -20.89 14.07
CA ALA A 401 -5.65 -20.76 15.47
C ALA A 401 -5.34 -19.31 15.85
N SER A 402 -4.71 -18.55 14.96
CA SER A 402 -4.49 -17.10 15.07
C SER A 402 -5.78 -16.27 14.97
N SER A 403 -6.97 -16.90 14.88
CA SER A 403 -8.27 -16.24 14.67
C SER A 403 -8.22 -15.21 13.54
N PRO A 404 -7.86 -15.61 12.30
CA PRO A 404 -7.54 -14.68 11.21
C PRO A 404 -8.76 -13.95 10.62
N CYS A 405 -9.98 -14.32 11.02
CA CYS A 405 -11.22 -13.71 10.56
C CYS A 405 -11.74 -12.64 11.53
N PHE A 406 -12.11 -11.47 11.01
CA PHE A 406 -12.51 -10.29 11.77
C PHE A 406 -14.03 -10.14 11.91
N ASN A 407 -14.46 -9.14 12.68
CA ASN A 407 -15.84 -8.64 12.70
C ASN A 407 -16.93 -9.68 13.01
N GLY A 408 -16.60 -10.70 13.82
CA GLY A 408 -17.51 -11.77 14.22
C GLY A 408 -17.68 -12.88 13.17
N ALA A 409 -16.87 -12.89 12.12
CA ALA A 409 -16.81 -13.95 11.12
C ALA A 409 -16.38 -15.31 11.70
N THR A 410 -16.80 -16.40 11.05
CA THR A 410 -16.44 -17.77 11.46
C THR A 410 -15.30 -18.30 10.60
N CYS A 411 -14.19 -18.69 11.22
CA CYS A 411 -13.05 -19.28 10.51
C CYS A 411 -13.24 -20.78 10.25
N ARG A 412 -12.94 -21.24 9.04
CA ARG A 412 -12.87 -22.65 8.65
C ARG A 412 -11.46 -23.01 8.20
N ASN A 413 -10.95 -24.16 8.64
CA ASN A 413 -9.64 -24.65 8.22
C ASN A 413 -9.74 -25.43 6.90
N GLU A 414 -8.90 -25.10 5.92
CA GLU A 414 -8.84 -25.73 4.59
C GLU A 414 -7.41 -26.20 4.30
N GLY A 415 -7.05 -27.38 4.81
CA GLY A 415 -5.71 -27.94 4.67
C GLY A 415 -4.68 -27.10 5.41
N SER A 416 -3.77 -26.46 4.67
CA SER A 416 -2.79 -25.50 5.19
C SER A 416 -3.23 -24.03 5.06
N SER A 417 -4.48 -23.78 4.64
CA SER A 417 -5.10 -22.46 4.53
C SER A 417 -6.36 -22.36 5.41
N TYR A 418 -7.04 -21.22 5.39
CA TYR A 418 -8.36 -21.00 5.97
C TYR A 418 -9.29 -20.28 5.00
N THR A 419 -10.58 -20.32 5.29
CA THR A 419 -11.63 -19.47 4.71
C THR A 419 -12.44 -18.82 5.83
N CYS A 420 -12.99 -17.63 5.58
CA CYS A 420 -13.75 -16.87 6.57
C CYS A 420 -15.21 -16.70 6.13
N ASP A 421 -16.16 -17.20 6.92
CA ASP A 421 -17.59 -16.90 6.75
C ASP A 421 -17.89 -15.52 7.34
N CYS A 422 -18.05 -14.50 6.51
CA CYS A 422 -18.28 -13.14 7.01
C CYS A 422 -19.65 -12.94 7.65
N ALA A 423 -19.70 -12.11 8.68
CA ALA A 423 -20.94 -11.59 9.24
C ALA A 423 -21.58 -10.57 8.26
N ASP A 424 -22.90 -10.45 8.27
CA ASP A 424 -23.63 -9.55 7.36
C ASP A 424 -23.11 -8.11 7.44
N GLY A 425 -22.75 -7.52 6.29
CA GLY A 425 -22.12 -6.19 6.21
C GLY A 425 -20.59 -6.19 6.34
N TYR A 426 -19.93 -7.34 6.20
CA TYR A 426 -18.47 -7.46 6.12
C TYR A 426 -18.05 -8.45 5.02
N ILE A 427 -16.92 -8.17 4.35
CA ILE A 427 -16.43 -8.89 3.16
C ILE A 427 -14.90 -9.02 3.12
N GLY A 428 -14.39 -9.70 2.09
CA GLY A 428 -12.96 -9.99 1.86
C GLY A 428 -12.45 -11.24 2.59
N ASP A 429 -11.28 -11.75 2.19
CA ASP A 429 -10.69 -13.02 2.65
C ASP A 429 -10.61 -13.21 4.17
N ARG A 430 -10.52 -12.10 4.91
CA ARG A 430 -10.49 -12.08 6.38
C ARG A 430 -11.72 -11.44 7.02
N CYS A 431 -12.73 -11.05 6.25
CA CYS A 431 -13.90 -10.29 6.70
C CYS A 431 -13.54 -8.95 7.39
N ASN A 432 -12.42 -8.36 6.99
CA ASN A 432 -11.84 -7.12 7.51
C ASN A 432 -12.35 -5.87 6.78
N ILE A 433 -13.04 -6.03 5.64
CA ILE A 433 -13.68 -4.94 4.92
C ILE A 433 -15.12 -4.82 5.43
N ARG A 434 -15.60 -3.59 5.61
CA ARG A 434 -16.96 -3.30 6.07
C ARG A 434 -17.85 -2.91 4.88
N ASP A 435 -18.65 -3.86 4.41
CA ASP A 435 -19.59 -3.74 3.29
C ASP A 435 -20.87 -2.97 3.68
N VAL A 436 -20.69 -1.70 4.04
CA VAL A 436 -21.78 -0.70 4.08
C VAL A 436 -21.41 0.59 3.36
N CYS A 437 -20.17 0.75 2.88
CA CYS A 437 -19.81 1.89 2.05
C CYS A 437 -20.09 1.66 0.56
N ASN A 438 -20.56 0.47 0.16
CA ASN A 438 -20.97 0.16 -1.21
C ASN A 438 -22.45 -0.28 -1.18
N ILE A 439 -23.35 0.64 -1.49
CA ILE A 439 -24.80 0.44 -1.36
C ILE A 439 -25.35 -0.12 -2.68
N PRO A 440 -25.91 -1.35 -2.69
CA PRO A 440 -26.50 -1.90 -3.91
C PRO A 440 -27.81 -1.18 -4.28
N ILE A 441 -27.88 -0.75 -5.54
CA ILE A 441 -29.04 -0.15 -6.19
C ILE A 441 -29.65 -1.18 -7.13
N ILE A 442 -30.87 -1.61 -6.83
CA ILE A 442 -31.62 -2.55 -7.68
C ILE A 442 -32.33 -1.73 -8.76
N VAL A 443 -31.78 -1.70 -9.96
CA VAL A 443 -32.34 -1.01 -11.12
C VAL A 443 -33.29 -1.95 -11.85
N TYR A 444 -34.43 -1.44 -12.32
CA TYR A 444 -35.39 -2.23 -13.09
C TYR A 444 -36.06 -1.39 -14.16
N TYR A 445 -36.09 -1.94 -15.37
CA TYR A 445 -36.34 -1.19 -16.58
C TYR A 445 -37.30 -1.91 -17.53
N GLY A 446 -37.89 -1.12 -18.42
CA GLY A 446 -38.70 -1.59 -19.54
C GLY A 446 -38.99 -0.45 -20.51
N PRO A 447 -39.83 -0.65 -21.54
CA PRO A 447 -40.01 0.28 -22.65
C PRO A 447 -40.74 1.60 -22.31
N SER A 448 -41.07 1.83 -21.03
CA SER A 448 -41.76 3.06 -20.58
C SER A 448 -40.99 3.84 -19.51
N ALA A 449 -40.10 3.20 -18.75
CA ALA A 449 -39.35 3.84 -17.68
C ALA A 449 -38.13 3.01 -17.27
N ILE A 450 -37.08 3.70 -16.83
CA ILE A 450 -36.04 3.16 -15.96
C ILE A 450 -36.37 3.63 -14.54
N ASN A 451 -36.34 2.72 -13.57
CA ASN A 451 -36.54 3.04 -12.16
C ASN A 451 -35.49 2.28 -11.34
N TYR A 452 -35.30 2.66 -10.09
CA TYR A 452 -34.47 1.90 -9.17
C TYR A 452 -35.09 1.80 -7.79
N GLN A 453 -34.56 0.92 -6.95
CA GLN A 453 -34.78 0.89 -5.52
C GLN A 453 -33.43 0.84 -4.79
N VAL A 454 -33.26 1.75 -3.84
CA VAL A 454 -32.08 1.85 -2.97
C VAL A 454 -32.54 2.02 -1.53
N THR A 455 -31.74 1.57 -0.57
CA THR A 455 -31.96 1.83 0.87
C THR A 455 -30.74 2.50 1.47
N ILE A 456 -30.81 3.82 1.64
CA ILE A 456 -29.76 4.63 2.28
C ILE A 456 -30.27 5.00 3.68
N ASN A 457 -29.44 4.88 4.73
CA ASN A 457 -29.80 5.26 6.10
C ASN A 457 -31.12 4.64 6.62
N ASN A 458 -31.40 3.38 6.28
CA ASN A 458 -32.67 2.66 6.53
C ASN A 458 -33.92 3.26 5.87
N VAL A 459 -33.76 4.19 4.92
CA VAL A 459 -34.84 4.77 4.11
C VAL A 459 -34.80 4.17 2.71
N THR A 460 -35.74 3.27 2.43
CA THR A 460 -35.92 2.74 1.08
C THR A 460 -36.64 3.75 0.20
N THR A 461 -36.04 4.13 -0.92
CA THR A 461 -36.66 4.98 -1.94
C THR A 461 -36.80 4.22 -3.25
N SER A 462 -37.73 4.65 -4.11
CA SER A 462 -37.91 4.02 -5.44
C SER A 462 -38.34 5.03 -6.51
N PRO A 463 -37.44 5.94 -6.92
CA PRO A 463 -37.71 6.95 -7.93
C PRO A 463 -37.63 6.41 -9.37
N SER A 464 -38.11 7.22 -10.31
CA SER A 464 -37.95 6.98 -11.74
C SER A 464 -36.77 7.78 -12.27
N LEU A 465 -35.80 7.11 -12.90
CA LEU A 465 -34.57 7.69 -13.42
C LEU A 465 -34.80 8.37 -14.78
N VAL A 466 -35.50 7.68 -15.70
CA VAL A 466 -35.72 8.14 -17.07
C VAL A 466 -37.12 7.74 -17.54
N SER A 467 -37.89 8.70 -18.08
CA SER A 467 -39.26 8.50 -18.59
C SER A 467 -39.35 7.98 -20.03
N GLY A 468 -38.21 7.63 -20.63
CA GLY A 468 -38.10 7.08 -21.99
C GLY A 468 -37.96 5.55 -22.04
N GLY A 469 -37.70 4.91 -20.90
CA GLY A 469 -37.46 3.47 -20.83
C GLY A 469 -36.13 3.02 -21.43
N ALA A 470 -35.90 1.70 -21.35
CA ALA A 470 -34.80 1.01 -21.99
C ALA A 470 -35.29 -0.33 -22.55
N LYS A 471 -34.68 -0.77 -23.65
CA LYS A 471 -34.78 -2.14 -24.15
C LYS A 471 -33.83 -3.07 -23.39
N ASP A 472 -32.66 -2.53 -23.06
CA ASP A 472 -31.53 -3.21 -22.43
C ASP A 472 -30.67 -2.18 -21.69
N MET A 473 -29.95 -2.62 -20.67
CA MET A 473 -29.18 -1.76 -19.74
C MET A 473 -28.06 -2.57 -19.11
N ASP A 474 -27.00 -1.86 -18.71
CA ASP A 474 -25.81 -2.39 -18.03
C ASP A 474 -25.27 -1.32 -17.06
N TYR A 475 -24.50 -1.74 -16.04
CA TYR A 475 -23.77 -0.88 -15.12
C TYR A 475 -22.27 -1.18 -15.16
N ASP A 476 -21.47 -0.22 -15.62
CA ASP A 476 -20.01 -0.38 -15.62
C ASP A 476 -19.41 0.14 -14.29
N PRO A 477 -18.83 -0.73 -13.44
CA PRO A 477 -18.32 -0.35 -12.12
C PRO A 477 -17.04 0.49 -12.18
N PHE A 478 -16.34 0.52 -13.32
CA PHE A 478 -15.11 1.30 -13.49
C PHE A 478 -15.40 2.80 -13.70
N SER A 479 -16.35 3.12 -14.57
CA SER A 479 -16.85 4.48 -14.82
C SER A 479 -18.00 4.89 -13.89
N ARG A 480 -18.59 3.94 -13.15
CA ARG A 480 -19.69 4.09 -12.20
C ARG A 480 -20.98 4.62 -12.79
N ARG A 481 -21.24 4.30 -14.06
CA ARG A 481 -22.37 4.84 -14.82
C ARG A 481 -23.29 3.74 -15.32
N LEU A 482 -24.58 4.07 -15.39
CA LEU A 482 -25.55 3.24 -16.10
C LEU A 482 -25.47 3.55 -17.58
N PHE A 483 -25.45 2.48 -18.38
CA PHE A 483 -25.53 2.51 -19.83
C PHE A 483 -26.85 1.89 -20.24
N TYR A 484 -27.52 2.43 -21.26
CA TYR A 484 -28.79 1.86 -21.74
C TYR A 484 -29.04 2.10 -23.22
N TYR A 485 -29.83 1.22 -23.82
CA TYR A 485 -30.23 1.28 -25.22
C TYR A 485 -31.75 1.46 -25.36
N ASP A 486 -32.18 2.52 -26.06
CA ASP A 486 -33.59 2.91 -26.19
C ASP A 486 -34.35 2.26 -27.38
N SER A 487 -33.70 1.33 -28.11
CA SER A 487 -34.10 0.81 -29.44
C SER A 487 -33.59 1.61 -30.65
N SER A 488 -32.79 2.66 -30.47
CA SER A 488 -32.15 3.44 -31.55
C SER A 488 -30.80 4.05 -31.18
N ASN A 489 -30.52 4.27 -29.90
CA ASN A 489 -29.28 4.87 -29.41
C ASN A 489 -28.85 4.28 -28.07
N PHE A 490 -27.53 4.23 -27.88
CA PHE A 490 -26.89 4.02 -26.59
C PHE A 490 -26.74 5.37 -25.86
N TYR A 491 -26.99 5.36 -24.55
CA TYR A 491 -26.78 6.48 -23.65
C TYR A 491 -25.96 6.03 -22.44
N SER A 492 -25.29 6.98 -21.77
CA SER A 492 -24.86 6.80 -20.38
C SER A 492 -25.44 7.90 -19.49
N ILE A 493 -25.68 7.57 -18.23
CA ILE A 493 -26.30 8.44 -17.23
C ILE A 493 -25.67 8.16 -15.86
N GLU A 494 -25.61 9.17 -15.00
CA GLU A 494 -25.24 8.98 -13.59
C GLU A 494 -26.40 8.32 -12.82
N LEU A 495 -26.11 7.70 -11.68
CA LEU A 495 -27.11 6.96 -10.88
C LEU A 495 -28.22 7.87 -10.30
N ASP A 496 -27.93 9.17 -10.13
CA ASP A 496 -28.90 10.18 -9.70
C ASP A 496 -29.83 10.67 -10.85
N GLY A 497 -29.54 10.25 -12.09
CA GLY A 497 -30.25 10.65 -13.30
C GLY A 497 -29.71 11.94 -13.94
N SER A 498 -28.61 12.48 -13.43
CA SER A 498 -27.93 13.63 -14.01
C SER A 498 -27.04 13.25 -15.21
N ASP A 499 -26.56 14.27 -15.91
CA ASP A 499 -25.56 14.15 -16.98
C ASP A 499 -25.84 13.03 -18.01
N LEU A 500 -27.08 12.96 -18.48
CA LEU A 500 -27.49 12.07 -19.56
C LEU A 500 -26.73 12.42 -20.86
N ARG A 501 -25.90 11.49 -21.33
CA ARG A 501 -25.08 11.60 -22.54
C ARG A 501 -25.56 10.61 -23.61
N LEU A 502 -25.74 11.11 -24.83
CA LEU A 502 -25.88 10.27 -26.02
C LEU A 502 -24.49 9.74 -26.40
N ILE A 503 -24.33 8.42 -26.49
CA ILE A 503 -23.07 7.78 -26.90
C ILE A 503 -23.09 7.63 -28.43
N ALA A 504 -23.90 6.71 -28.94
CA ALA A 504 -23.91 6.30 -30.33
C ALA A 504 -25.31 5.88 -30.79
N ALA A 505 -25.62 6.10 -32.07
CA ALA A 505 -26.80 5.51 -32.71
C ALA A 505 -26.49 4.06 -33.11
N ALA A 506 -27.39 3.13 -32.79
CA ALA A 506 -27.28 1.72 -33.14
C ALA A 506 -28.64 1.16 -33.56
N GLN A 507 -28.63 0.06 -34.32
CA GLN A 507 -29.86 -0.64 -34.70
C GLN A 507 -29.67 -2.14 -34.50
N GLN A 508 -30.78 -2.83 -34.28
CA GLN A 508 -30.79 -4.28 -34.08
C GLN A 508 -29.90 -4.77 -32.92
N VAL A 509 -29.87 -4.04 -31.79
CA VAL A 509 -29.19 -4.50 -30.56
C VAL A 509 -30.14 -5.37 -29.74
N ALA A 510 -29.76 -6.62 -29.49
CA ALA A 510 -30.51 -7.58 -28.69
C ALA A 510 -30.14 -7.50 -27.20
N ARG A 511 -28.83 -7.51 -26.94
CA ARG A 511 -28.17 -7.39 -25.62
C ARG A 511 -26.88 -6.60 -25.76
N PHE A 512 -26.39 -5.98 -24.70
CA PHE A 512 -25.03 -5.45 -24.65
C PHE A 512 -24.42 -5.53 -23.25
N ILE A 513 -23.09 -5.41 -23.19
CA ILE A 513 -22.30 -5.23 -21.99
C ILE A 513 -21.19 -4.20 -22.26
N VAL A 514 -20.75 -3.48 -21.23
CA VAL A 514 -19.79 -2.38 -21.30
C VAL A 514 -18.48 -2.76 -20.64
N ASP A 515 -17.40 -2.36 -21.29
CA ASP A 515 -16.04 -2.39 -20.76
C ASP A 515 -15.58 -0.94 -20.69
N GLY A 516 -15.88 -0.26 -19.59
CA GLY A 516 -15.54 1.15 -19.39
C GLY A 516 -14.03 1.37 -19.33
N ARG A 517 -13.27 0.38 -18.84
CA ARG A 517 -11.80 0.41 -18.77
C ARG A 517 -11.18 0.58 -20.17
N ASN A 518 -11.66 -0.17 -21.16
CA ASN A 518 -11.22 -0.03 -22.55
C ASN A 518 -12.11 0.90 -23.39
N SER A 519 -13.17 1.44 -22.80
CA SER A 519 -14.19 2.28 -23.45
C SER A 519 -14.87 1.61 -24.65
N ILE A 520 -15.26 0.34 -24.50
CA ILE A 520 -15.92 -0.47 -25.53
C ILE A 520 -17.31 -0.90 -25.08
N ILE A 521 -18.27 -0.91 -25.99
CA ILE A 521 -19.55 -1.62 -25.86
C ILE A 521 -19.51 -2.87 -26.73
N TYR A 522 -19.75 -4.03 -26.12
CA TYR A 522 -19.96 -5.31 -26.82
C TYR A 522 -21.46 -5.58 -26.92
N TYR A 523 -21.98 -5.84 -28.11
CA TYR A 523 -23.43 -6.04 -28.29
C TYR A 523 -23.79 -7.18 -29.23
N ILE A 524 -24.88 -7.89 -28.92
CA ILE A 524 -25.43 -8.97 -29.75
C ILE A 524 -26.38 -8.36 -30.78
N HIS A 525 -26.19 -8.69 -32.06
CA HIS A 525 -27.04 -8.22 -33.16
C HIS A 525 -28.27 -9.12 -33.40
N GLU A 526 -29.47 -8.56 -33.30
CA GLU A 526 -30.79 -9.24 -33.25
C GLU A 526 -31.05 -10.26 -34.36
N SER A 527 -30.54 -10.02 -35.57
CA SER A 527 -30.84 -10.86 -36.74
C SER A 527 -29.74 -11.85 -37.11
N THR A 528 -28.57 -11.77 -36.45
CA THR A 528 -27.41 -12.63 -36.75
C THR A 528 -26.85 -13.37 -35.53
N ASP A 529 -27.30 -13.07 -34.31
CA ASP A 529 -26.82 -13.66 -33.06
C ASP A 529 -25.28 -13.64 -32.94
N THR A 530 -24.66 -12.56 -33.46
CA THR A 530 -23.21 -12.34 -33.50
C THR A 530 -22.87 -11.17 -32.59
N VAL A 531 -21.70 -11.20 -31.94
CA VAL A 531 -21.23 -10.11 -31.08
C VAL A 531 -20.45 -9.07 -31.89
N TYR A 532 -20.80 -7.81 -31.71
CA TYR A 532 -20.23 -6.62 -32.35
C TYR A 532 -19.51 -5.76 -31.32
N MET A 533 -18.52 -4.98 -31.76
CA MET A 533 -17.74 -4.06 -30.91
C MET A 533 -17.92 -2.61 -31.35
N LEU A 534 -18.20 -1.71 -30.42
CA LEU A 534 -18.30 -0.26 -30.63
C LEU A 534 -17.38 0.49 -29.66
N ASN A 535 -16.49 1.33 -30.17
CA ASN A 535 -15.63 2.19 -29.36
C ASN A 535 -16.39 3.48 -28.98
N MET A 536 -16.31 3.89 -27.71
CA MET A 536 -16.95 5.08 -27.16
C MET A 536 -16.10 6.36 -27.24
N THR A 537 -14.80 6.26 -27.57
CA THR A 537 -13.85 7.40 -27.51
C THR A 537 -13.76 8.26 -28.77
N ASP A 538 -14.03 7.70 -29.95
CA ASP A 538 -13.95 8.43 -31.22
C ASP A 538 -15.31 8.98 -31.65
N LEU A 539 -15.36 10.27 -31.98
CA LEU A 539 -16.56 11.00 -32.45
C LEU A 539 -17.19 10.47 -33.77
N GLU A 540 -16.64 9.40 -34.36
CA GLU A 540 -17.23 8.68 -35.50
C GLU A 540 -17.95 7.37 -35.09
N ASN A 541 -17.97 6.99 -33.80
CA ASN A 541 -18.82 5.92 -33.22
C ASN A 541 -18.89 4.64 -34.09
N THR A 542 -17.77 4.24 -34.66
CA THR A 542 -17.74 3.24 -35.73
C THR A 542 -17.66 1.84 -35.15
N GLN A 543 -18.44 0.90 -35.73
CA GLN A 543 -18.26 -0.52 -35.46
C GLN A 543 -16.80 -0.91 -35.74
N VAL A 544 -16.08 -1.35 -34.69
CA VAL A 544 -14.64 -1.68 -34.77
C VAL A 544 -14.44 -3.06 -35.40
N GLY A 545 -15.40 -3.97 -35.20
CA GLY A 545 -15.44 -5.30 -35.80
C GLY A 545 -16.58 -6.15 -35.25
N ASP A 546 -16.57 -7.43 -35.63
CA ASP A 546 -17.45 -8.49 -35.14
C ASP A 546 -16.62 -9.70 -34.67
N LEU A 547 -17.07 -10.36 -33.61
CA LEU A 547 -16.45 -11.58 -33.09
C LEU A 547 -16.99 -12.78 -33.88
N THR A 548 -16.47 -13.01 -35.09
CA THR A 548 -16.97 -14.04 -36.03
C THR A 548 -16.99 -15.47 -35.47
N ASP A 549 -16.13 -15.76 -34.49
CA ASP A 549 -16.05 -17.06 -33.81
C ASP A 549 -17.16 -17.25 -32.76
N VAL A 550 -17.88 -16.18 -32.42
CA VAL A 550 -19.01 -16.15 -31.49
C VAL A 550 -20.31 -15.95 -32.27
N THR A 551 -20.93 -17.06 -32.65
CA THR A 551 -22.25 -17.10 -33.30
C THR A 551 -23.29 -17.83 -32.45
N GLY A 552 -24.56 -17.46 -32.60
CA GLY A 552 -25.67 -18.05 -31.84
C GLY A 552 -25.78 -17.53 -30.39
N ALA A 553 -25.17 -16.37 -30.10
CA ALA A 553 -25.24 -15.72 -28.80
C ALA A 553 -26.67 -15.27 -28.46
N LYS A 554 -27.06 -15.38 -27.19
CA LYS A 554 -28.36 -14.91 -26.67
C LYS A 554 -28.22 -13.87 -25.59
N ASP A 555 -27.16 -13.96 -24.80
CA ASP A 555 -26.89 -13.07 -23.69
C ASP A 555 -25.37 -12.98 -23.46
N ILE A 556 -24.92 -11.88 -22.89
CA ILE A 556 -23.51 -11.53 -22.76
C ILE A 556 -23.29 -10.74 -21.48
N ASP A 557 -22.23 -11.08 -20.76
CA ASP A 557 -21.78 -10.42 -19.54
C ASP A 557 -20.23 -10.40 -19.53
N ILE A 558 -19.60 -9.75 -18.55
CA ILE A 558 -18.15 -9.50 -18.49
C ILE A 558 -17.53 -9.87 -17.15
N ASP A 559 -16.44 -10.64 -17.23
CA ASP A 559 -15.53 -10.89 -16.13
C ASP A 559 -14.46 -9.79 -16.13
N HIS A 560 -14.72 -8.71 -15.39
CA HIS A 560 -13.79 -7.57 -15.26
C HIS A 560 -12.47 -7.94 -14.56
N VAL A 561 -12.43 -9.02 -13.78
CA VAL A 561 -11.24 -9.46 -13.01
C VAL A 561 -10.26 -10.18 -13.94
N ASN A 562 -10.76 -11.10 -14.76
CA ASN A 562 -9.96 -11.98 -15.63
C ASN A 562 -9.99 -11.57 -17.12
N ASN A 563 -10.60 -10.42 -17.45
CA ASN A 563 -10.65 -9.83 -18.79
C ASN A 563 -11.29 -10.76 -19.86
N ASN A 564 -12.44 -11.36 -19.53
CA ASN A 564 -13.19 -12.24 -20.42
C ASN A 564 -14.63 -11.76 -20.62
N LEU A 565 -15.17 -11.91 -21.83
CA LEU A 565 -16.63 -11.89 -22.02
C LEU A 565 -17.18 -13.28 -21.71
N VAL A 566 -18.27 -13.37 -20.96
CA VAL A 566 -19.02 -14.59 -20.72
C VAL A 566 -20.27 -14.57 -21.60
N ILE A 567 -20.42 -15.57 -22.45
CA ILE A 567 -21.39 -15.52 -23.55
C ILE A 567 -22.29 -16.76 -23.52
N ALA A 568 -23.59 -16.55 -23.35
CA ALA A 568 -24.62 -17.56 -23.49
C ALA A 568 -24.91 -17.84 -24.97
N LYS A 569 -24.89 -19.10 -25.37
CA LYS A 569 -25.05 -19.55 -26.76
C LYS A 569 -26.08 -20.66 -26.89
N THR A 570 -26.81 -20.63 -28.01
CA THR A 570 -27.81 -21.66 -28.39
C THR A 570 -27.28 -22.71 -29.36
N SER A 571 -26.00 -22.64 -29.73
CA SER A 571 -25.37 -23.60 -30.66
C SER A 571 -23.88 -23.78 -30.38
N GLY A 572 -23.44 -25.04 -30.31
CA GLY A 572 -22.09 -25.40 -29.88
C GLY A 572 -22.06 -25.58 -28.36
N ASP A 573 -20.96 -25.18 -27.73
CA ASP A 573 -20.89 -25.06 -26.27
C ASP A 573 -21.72 -23.87 -25.78
N ASN A 574 -22.37 -24.05 -24.63
CA ASN A 574 -23.51 -23.24 -24.21
C ASN A 574 -23.11 -21.98 -23.46
N ILE A 575 -22.07 -22.06 -22.64
CA ILE A 575 -21.49 -20.90 -21.95
C ILE A 575 -20.00 -20.94 -22.19
N VAL A 576 -19.49 -19.86 -22.79
CA VAL A 576 -18.08 -19.72 -23.18
C VAL A 576 -17.48 -18.45 -22.57
N ARG A 577 -16.22 -18.51 -22.18
CA ARG A 577 -15.38 -17.34 -21.92
C ARG A 577 -14.61 -16.99 -23.18
N TYR A 578 -14.81 -15.79 -23.69
CA TYR A 578 -13.99 -15.22 -24.75
C TYR A 578 -12.96 -14.27 -24.12
N ASN A 579 -11.69 -14.66 -24.11
CA ASN A 579 -10.63 -13.86 -23.52
C ASN A 579 -10.26 -12.69 -24.43
N LEU A 580 -10.41 -11.46 -23.94
CA LEU A 580 -10.31 -10.26 -24.76
C LEU A 580 -8.88 -10.00 -25.29
N GLU A 581 -7.85 -10.48 -24.59
CA GLU A 581 -6.45 -10.31 -24.98
C GLU A 581 -5.99 -11.40 -25.96
N THR A 582 -6.09 -12.67 -25.54
CA THR A 582 -5.59 -13.82 -26.31
C THR A 582 -6.52 -14.26 -27.44
N LYS A 583 -7.80 -13.83 -27.40
CA LYS A 583 -8.87 -14.26 -28.30
C LYS A 583 -9.19 -15.75 -28.21
N ALA A 584 -8.75 -16.40 -27.12
CA ALA A 584 -9.12 -17.77 -26.79
C ALA A 584 -10.61 -17.84 -26.43
N LEU A 585 -11.21 -19.00 -26.69
CA LEU A 585 -12.65 -19.25 -26.55
C LEU A 585 -12.84 -20.54 -25.75
N ASP A 586 -12.97 -20.38 -24.43
CA ASP A 586 -12.91 -21.46 -23.45
C ASP A 586 -14.33 -21.84 -22.99
N PRO A 587 -14.84 -23.04 -23.34
CA PRO A 587 -16.17 -23.47 -22.91
C PRO A 587 -16.18 -23.85 -21.43
N ILE A 588 -16.99 -23.13 -20.64
CA ILE A 588 -17.27 -23.51 -19.24
C ILE A 588 -18.30 -24.64 -19.21
N LYS A 589 -19.36 -24.53 -20.04
CA LYS A 589 -20.50 -25.46 -20.03
C LYS A 589 -20.66 -26.15 -21.40
N PRO A 590 -20.41 -27.48 -21.50
CA PRO A 590 -20.59 -28.21 -22.74
C PRO A 590 -22.08 -28.34 -23.15
N ALA A 591 -22.29 -28.58 -24.44
CA ALA A 591 -23.57 -28.60 -25.12
C ALA A 591 -24.66 -29.51 -24.48
N GLY A 592 -25.90 -29.03 -24.44
CA GLY A 592 -27.09 -29.83 -24.09
C GLY A 592 -28.27 -29.04 -23.51
N ASP A 593 -27.96 -27.92 -22.84
CA ASP A 593 -28.89 -26.95 -22.25
C ASP A 593 -29.16 -25.75 -23.21
N PHE A 594 -30.02 -24.81 -22.82
CA PHE A 594 -30.34 -23.61 -23.62
C PHE A 594 -30.32 -22.33 -22.76
N PRO A 595 -29.13 -21.75 -22.46
CA PRO A 595 -29.04 -20.56 -21.63
C PRO A 595 -29.75 -19.35 -22.28
N GLN A 596 -30.54 -18.63 -21.48
CA GLN A 596 -31.33 -17.46 -21.89
C GLN A 596 -30.86 -16.14 -21.29
N ASP A 597 -30.09 -16.22 -20.21
CA ASP A 597 -29.62 -15.13 -19.36
C ASP A 597 -28.34 -15.58 -18.66
N VAL A 598 -27.37 -14.68 -18.45
CA VAL A 598 -26.15 -14.91 -17.64
C VAL A 598 -25.89 -13.75 -16.69
N SER A 599 -25.25 -14.04 -15.56
CA SER A 599 -24.69 -13.04 -14.65
C SER A 599 -23.42 -13.59 -13.98
N VAL A 600 -22.32 -12.84 -13.99
CA VAL A 600 -20.94 -13.30 -13.73
C VAL A 600 -20.46 -12.85 -12.37
N ASP A 601 -20.23 -13.80 -11.48
CA ASP A 601 -19.58 -13.62 -10.19
C ASP A 601 -18.08 -13.87 -10.37
N ALA A 602 -17.39 -12.83 -10.84
CA ALA A 602 -15.99 -12.91 -11.23
C ALA A 602 -15.06 -13.26 -10.06
N ASP A 603 -15.33 -12.71 -8.88
CA ASP A 603 -14.54 -12.90 -7.66
C ASP A 603 -14.62 -14.33 -7.14
N ASN A 604 -15.81 -14.96 -7.19
CA ASN A 604 -15.99 -16.36 -6.81
C ASN A 604 -15.76 -17.34 -7.99
N GLY A 605 -15.53 -16.84 -9.21
CA GLY A 605 -15.35 -17.65 -10.42
C GLY A 605 -16.58 -18.48 -10.78
N VAL A 606 -17.79 -17.89 -10.67
CA VAL A 606 -19.08 -18.55 -10.91
C VAL A 606 -19.90 -17.77 -11.94
N VAL A 607 -20.62 -18.47 -12.81
CA VAL A 607 -21.63 -17.90 -13.70
C VAL A 607 -23.01 -18.37 -13.25
N TYR A 608 -23.90 -17.45 -12.92
CA TYR A 608 -25.32 -17.71 -12.77
C TYR A 608 -26.00 -17.61 -14.15
N TRP A 609 -26.96 -18.47 -14.44
CA TRP A 609 -27.62 -18.48 -15.74
C TRP A 609 -29.02 -19.11 -15.71
N VAL A 610 -29.86 -18.73 -16.66
CA VAL A 610 -31.24 -19.24 -16.79
C VAL A 610 -31.32 -20.29 -17.89
N ASN A 611 -31.80 -21.49 -17.55
CA ASN A 611 -32.02 -22.61 -18.48
C ASN A 611 -33.52 -22.85 -18.73
N PHE A 612 -33.85 -23.68 -19.73
CA PHE A 612 -35.17 -24.31 -19.84
C PHE A 612 -35.12 -25.75 -19.33
N ASN A 613 -36.00 -26.09 -18.37
CA ASN A 613 -36.13 -27.43 -17.84
C ASN A 613 -36.97 -28.36 -18.78
N ALA A 614 -37.10 -29.63 -18.41
CA ALA A 614 -37.83 -30.63 -19.21
C ALA A 614 -39.35 -30.36 -19.37
N ASN A 615 -39.93 -29.47 -18.58
CA ASN A 615 -41.32 -29.02 -18.67
C ASN A 615 -41.49 -27.74 -19.51
N PHE A 616 -40.40 -27.18 -20.04
CA PHE A 616 -40.32 -25.84 -20.65
C PHE A 616 -40.52 -24.67 -19.68
N GLU A 617 -40.36 -24.90 -18.38
CA GLU A 617 -40.27 -23.85 -17.35
C GLU A 617 -38.81 -23.36 -17.29
N GLN A 618 -38.59 -22.11 -16.88
CA GLN A 618 -37.24 -21.59 -16.70
C GLN A 618 -36.71 -21.87 -15.30
N ASN A 619 -35.47 -22.34 -15.20
CA ASN A 619 -34.80 -22.59 -13.92
C ASN A 619 -33.42 -21.93 -13.85
N VAL A 620 -33.06 -21.44 -12.66
CA VAL A 620 -31.79 -20.77 -12.41
C VAL A 620 -30.73 -21.78 -12.01
N MET A 621 -29.61 -21.72 -12.71
CA MET A 621 -28.44 -22.57 -12.56
C MET A 621 -27.25 -21.72 -12.09
N SER A 622 -26.29 -22.36 -11.43
CA SER A 622 -24.93 -21.82 -11.29
C SER A 622 -23.92 -22.76 -11.94
N THR A 623 -22.79 -22.22 -12.41
CA THR A 623 -21.68 -23.03 -12.94
C THR A 623 -20.34 -22.38 -12.62
N SER A 624 -19.45 -23.11 -11.94
CA SER A 624 -18.10 -22.64 -11.65
C SER A 624 -17.23 -22.61 -12.92
N TYR A 625 -16.16 -21.84 -12.92
CA TYR A 625 -15.18 -21.81 -14.01
C TYR A 625 -14.47 -23.16 -14.26
N ALA A 626 -14.58 -24.11 -13.33
CA ALA A 626 -14.15 -25.50 -13.51
C ALA A 626 -15.21 -26.39 -14.24
N GLY A 627 -16.39 -25.85 -14.54
CA GLY A 627 -17.50 -26.53 -15.23
C GLY A 627 -18.49 -27.25 -14.31
N GLU A 628 -18.35 -27.14 -12.98
CA GLU A 628 -19.28 -27.78 -12.04
C GLU A 628 -20.60 -27.02 -12.01
N THR A 629 -21.71 -27.70 -12.32
CA THR A 629 -23.05 -27.10 -12.49
C THR A 629 -23.99 -27.49 -11.35
N ILE A 630 -24.72 -26.53 -10.79
CA ILE A 630 -25.72 -26.72 -9.73
C ILE A 630 -27.06 -26.12 -10.18
N ASP A 631 -28.16 -26.85 -9.97
CA ASP A 631 -29.53 -26.30 -10.08
C ASP A 631 -29.90 -25.66 -8.74
N LEU A 632 -30.26 -24.38 -8.75
CA LEU A 632 -30.58 -23.62 -7.53
C LEU A 632 -31.99 -23.92 -7.01
N ASN A 633 -32.79 -24.73 -7.71
CA ASN A 633 -34.20 -25.01 -7.46
C ASN A 633 -35.10 -23.76 -7.46
N ILE A 634 -34.64 -22.68 -8.11
CA ILE A 634 -35.44 -21.49 -8.42
C ILE A 634 -36.01 -21.73 -9.81
N THR A 635 -37.33 -21.91 -9.92
CA THR A 635 -38.01 -22.27 -11.17
C THR A 635 -39.34 -21.53 -11.30
N ASP A 636 -39.63 -20.99 -12.47
CA ASP A 636 -40.90 -20.36 -12.82
C ASP A 636 -41.33 -20.76 -14.24
N ALA A 637 -42.62 -20.76 -14.52
CA ALA A 637 -43.16 -21.08 -15.85
C ALA A 637 -43.03 -19.92 -16.85
N ASP A 638 -42.81 -18.70 -16.34
CA ASP A 638 -42.64 -17.48 -17.13
C ASP A 638 -41.17 -17.07 -17.31
N THR A 639 -40.92 -15.98 -18.04
CA THR A 639 -39.57 -15.47 -18.26
C THR A 639 -38.95 -14.96 -16.95
N ILE A 640 -37.77 -15.51 -16.63
CA ILE A 640 -36.87 -15.10 -15.56
C ILE A 640 -35.79 -14.18 -16.13
N LYS A 641 -35.41 -13.17 -15.35
CA LYS A 641 -34.20 -12.37 -15.52
C LYS A 641 -33.38 -12.35 -14.23
N ILE A 642 -32.05 -12.39 -14.32
CA ILE A 642 -31.15 -12.43 -13.16
C ILE A 642 -30.16 -11.26 -13.15
N ALA A 643 -29.84 -10.79 -11.94
CA ALA A 643 -28.74 -9.86 -11.65
C ALA A 643 -28.26 -10.13 -10.22
N GLN A 644 -27.12 -9.57 -9.78
CA GLN A 644 -26.54 -9.89 -8.47
C GLN A 644 -25.79 -8.74 -7.82
N ASP A 645 -25.67 -8.80 -6.50
CA ASP A 645 -24.59 -8.14 -5.75
C ASP A 645 -23.66 -9.20 -5.14
N GLU A 646 -22.68 -8.79 -4.33
CA GLU A 646 -21.73 -9.69 -3.69
C GLU A 646 -22.39 -10.80 -2.85
N LEU A 647 -23.48 -10.49 -2.15
CA LEU A 647 -24.12 -11.38 -1.16
C LEU A 647 -25.41 -12.06 -1.68
N TYR A 648 -26.03 -11.48 -2.70
CA TYR A 648 -27.39 -11.81 -3.12
C TYR A 648 -27.56 -11.97 -4.63
N LEU A 649 -28.39 -12.96 -5.00
CA LEU A 649 -28.90 -13.14 -6.35
C LEU A 649 -30.33 -12.59 -6.41
N TYR A 650 -30.59 -11.74 -7.41
CA TYR A 650 -31.89 -11.14 -7.69
C TYR A 650 -32.52 -11.82 -8.90
N VAL A 651 -33.79 -12.20 -8.76
CA VAL A 651 -34.51 -12.99 -9.77
C VAL A 651 -35.83 -12.28 -10.09
N LEU A 652 -35.89 -11.59 -11.23
CA LEU A 652 -37.09 -10.96 -11.76
C LEU A 652 -37.93 -11.99 -12.50
N VAL A 653 -39.17 -12.21 -12.06
CA VAL A 653 -40.19 -12.95 -12.83
C VAL A 653 -41.06 -11.94 -13.58
N VAL A 654 -40.94 -11.91 -14.91
CA VAL A 654 -41.49 -10.84 -15.76
C VAL A 654 -43.03 -10.82 -15.78
N SER A 655 -43.68 -11.97 -15.67
CA SER A 655 -45.15 -12.08 -15.76
C SER A 655 -45.89 -11.55 -14.54
N ASN A 656 -45.37 -11.86 -13.34
CA ASN A 656 -45.92 -11.48 -12.05
C ASN A 656 -45.33 -10.16 -11.53
N VAL A 657 -44.32 -9.63 -12.24
CA VAL A 657 -43.73 -8.31 -12.01
C VAL A 657 -43.11 -8.20 -10.61
N THR A 658 -42.41 -9.25 -10.20
CA THR A 658 -41.76 -9.37 -8.89
C THR A 658 -40.29 -9.74 -9.02
N ILE A 659 -39.43 -9.03 -8.30
CA ILE A 659 -38.01 -9.39 -8.08
C ILE A 659 -37.93 -10.13 -6.75
N TYR A 660 -37.35 -11.32 -6.74
CA TYR A 660 -37.07 -12.10 -5.54
C TYR A 660 -35.58 -11.97 -5.17
N LYS A 661 -35.28 -11.79 -3.88
CA LYS A 661 -33.90 -11.66 -3.36
C LYS A 661 -33.51 -12.95 -2.64
N TYR A 662 -32.44 -13.62 -3.09
CA TYR A 662 -31.92 -14.86 -2.50
C TYR A 662 -30.50 -14.65 -1.96
N LYS A 663 -30.18 -15.17 -0.77
CA LYS A 663 -28.81 -15.11 -0.21
C LYS A 663 -27.94 -16.20 -0.83
N LYS A 664 -26.84 -15.84 -1.50
CA LYS A 664 -26.00 -16.79 -2.27
C LYS A 664 -25.48 -17.96 -1.44
N SER A 665 -25.17 -17.74 -0.15
CA SER A 665 -24.61 -18.77 0.73
C SER A 665 -25.61 -19.82 1.23
N THR A 666 -26.92 -19.55 1.15
CA THR A 666 -27.97 -20.47 1.66
C THR A 666 -29.08 -20.77 0.66
N TRP A 667 -29.19 -19.98 -0.41
CA TRP A 667 -30.32 -19.93 -1.35
C TRP A 667 -31.68 -19.67 -0.66
N GLU A 668 -31.67 -19.09 0.54
CA GLU A 668 -32.88 -18.67 1.24
C GLU A 668 -33.43 -17.37 0.62
N GLN A 669 -34.74 -17.33 0.40
CA GLN A 669 -35.43 -16.15 -0.10
C GLN A 669 -35.57 -15.11 1.02
N MET A 670 -34.78 -14.05 0.94
CA MET A 670 -34.69 -12.98 1.94
C MET A 670 -35.80 -11.93 1.81
N GLY A 671 -36.40 -11.79 0.61
CA GLY A 671 -37.43 -10.79 0.36
C GLY A 671 -37.96 -10.78 -1.08
N SER A 672 -38.83 -9.82 -1.37
CA SER A 672 -39.38 -9.60 -2.72
C SER A 672 -39.80 -8.15 -2.94
N ILE A 673 -39.61 -7.65 -4.17
CA ILE A 673 -39.93 -6.28 -4.60
C ILE A 673 -40.95 -6.38 -5.73
N VAL A 674 -42.12 -5.75 -5.58
CA VAL A 674 -43.11 -5.65 -6.65
C VAL A 674 -42.79 -4.41 -7.48
N VAL A 675 -42.56 -4.59 -8.79
CA VAL A 675 -42.13 -3.52 -9.71
C VAL A 675 -43.27 -3.06 -10.64
N PRO A 676 -43.11 -1.97 -11.43
CA PRO A 676 -44.15 -1.48 -12.32
C PRO A 676 -44.46 -2.43 -13.49
N SER A 677 -45.73 -2.50 -13.90
CA SER A 677 -46.16 -3.31 -15.04
C SER A 677 -45.42 -2.93 -16.32
N GLY A 678 -44.88 -3.91 -17.04
CA GLY A 678 -44.07 -3.70 -18.24
C GLY A 678 -42.56 -3.61 -17.99
N THR A 679 -42.11 -3.79 -16.74
CA THR A 679 -40.70 -4.11 -16.46
C THR A 679 -40.31 -5.40 -17.19
N SER A 680 -39.18 -5.39 -17.88
CA SER A 680 -38.69 -6.49 -18.72
C SER A 680 -37.22 -6.85 -18.47
N GLY A 681 -36.53 -6.11 -17.60
CA GLY A 681 -35.17 -6.37 -17.18
C GLY A 681 -34.87 -5.78 -15.80
N ILE A 682 -33.78 -6.26 -15.21
CA ILE A 682 -33.24 -5.91 -13.91
C ILE A 682 -31.74 -5.69 -14.10
N GLU A 683 -31.14 -4.79 -13.33
CA GLU A 683 -29.69 -4.58 -13.25
C GLU A 683 -29.32 -4.23 -11.80
N VAL A 684 -28.08 -4.47 -11.38
CA VAL A 684 -27.56 -4.06 -10.07
C VAL A 684 -26.41 -3.08 -10.25
N ALA A 685 -26.67 -1.83 -9.84
CA ALA A 685 -25.65 -0.80 -9.75
C ALA A 685 -25.20 -0.61 -8.30
N PHE A 686 -24.14 0.17 -8.09
CA PHE A 686 -23.56 0.40 -6.77
C PHE A 686 -23.31 1.89 -6.52
N ASP A 687 -23.76 2.37 -5.37
CA ASP A 687 -23.54 3.71 -4.85
C ASP A 687 -22.45 3.67 -3.77
N GLU A 688 -21.45 4.56 -3.84
CA GLU A 688 -20.39 4.60 -2.84
C GLU A 688 -20.76 5.61 -1.75
N ASP A 689 -21.05 5.15 -0.53
CA ASP A 689 -21.41 6.05 0.58
C ASP A 689 -20.18 6.83 1.05
N GLU A 690 -20.03 8.06 0.55
CA GLU A 690 -18.86 8.88 0.85
C GLU A 690 -18.81 9.32 2.32
N CYS A 691 -19.96 9.33 3.01
CA CYS A 691 -20.05 9.56 4.45
C CYS A 691 -19.50 8.38 5.27
N CYS A 692 -19.66 7.15 4.79
CA CYS A 692 -19.11 5.92 5.37
C CYS A 692 -17.59 5.83 5.22
N ILE A 693 -17.04 6.38 4.12
CA ILE A 693 -15.60 6.45 3.85
C ILE A 693 -14.92 7.48 4.76
N GLY A 694 -15.57 8.65 4.94
CA GLY A 694 -15.25 9.57 6.04
C GLY A 694 -14.19 10.63 5.75
N THR A 695 -14.01 11.05 4.50
CA THR A 695 -12.89 11.92 4.07
C THR A 695 -13.27 13.25 3.41
N PHE A 696 -14.57 13.56 3.25
CA PHE A 696 -15.00 14.66 2.36
C PHE A 696 -15.68 15.87 3.02
N CYS A 697 -16.30 15.71 4.19
CA CYS A 697 -17.03 16.79 4.88
C CYS A 697 -16.21 17.40 6.01
N HIS A 698 -16.44 18.68 6.33
CA HIS A 698 -15.79 19.35 7.45
C HIS A 698 -16.27 18.77 8.78
N GLU A 699 -15.41 18.67 9.80
CA GLU A 699 -15.76 18.23 11.17
C GLU A 699 -17.00 18.96 11.73
N GLN A 700 -17.10 20.27 11.48
CA GLN A 700 -18.26 21.10 11.85
C GLN A 700 -19.40 21.04 10.82
N SER A 701 -19.63 19.88 10.19
CA SER A 701 -20.75 19.65 9.27
C SER A 701 -21.31 18.23 9.41
N THR A 702 -22.57 18.03 9.04
CA THR A 702 -23.15 16.70 8.85
C THR A 702 -23.02 16.28 7.38
N CYS A 703 -22.52 15.07 7.17
CA CYS A 703 -22.58 14.39 5.87
C CYS A 703 -23.93 13.65 5.74
N GLU A 704 -24.66 13.89 4.65
CA GLU A 704 -25.84 13.11 4.26
C GLU A 704 -25.58 12.49 2.88
N ASN A 705 -25.48 11.15 2.83
CA ASN A 705 -25.31 10.40 1.59
C ASN A 705 -26.60 10.40 0.75
N SER A 706 -26.45 10.45 -0.56
CA SER A 706 -27.52 10.27 -1.56
C SER A 706 -26.96 9.54 -2.79
N VAL A 707 -27.83 9.11 -3.71
CA VAL A 707 -27.37 8.32 -4.86
C VAL A 707 -26.40 9.12 -5.73
N ALA A 708 -25.21 8.55 -5.98
CA ALA A 708 -24.07 9.12 -6.71
C ALA A 708 -23.57 10.48 -6.23
N ASN A 709 -23.90 10.88 -4.98
CA ASN A 709 -23.55 12.19 -4.46
C ASN A 709 -23.78 12.28 -2.95
N PHE A 710 -22.97 13.06 -2.24
CA PHE A 710 -23.16 13.38 -0.83
C PHE A 710 -23.34 14.89 -0.63
N THR A 711 -23.97 15.26 0.48
CA THR A 711 -24.07 16.67 0.88
C THR A 711 -23.47 16.89 2.26
N CYS A 712 -22.55 17.85 2.35
CA CYS A 712 -22.04 18.35 3.61
C CYS A 712 -22.83 19.61 4.01
N THR A 713 -23.39 19.65 5.21
CA THR A 713 -24.13 20.81 5.72
C THR A 713 -23.53 21.30 7.02
N CYS A 714 -23.02 22.54 7.07
CA CYS A 714 -22.42 23.10 8.29
C CYS A 714 -23.38 23.04 9.49
N ASN A 715 -22.83 22.60 10.62
CA ASN A 715 -23.54 22.47 11.89
C ASN A 715 -24.07 23.82 12.39
N SER A 716 -25.17 23.79 13.14
CA SER A 716 -25.83 25.00 13.67
C SER A 716 -24.87 25.87 14.49
N GLY A 717 -24.51 27.03 13.94
CA GLY A 717 -23.57 27.99 14.53
C GLY A 717 -22.41 28.35 13.60
N TYR A 718 -22.12 27.49 12.63
CA TYR A 718 -21.09 27.68 11.61
C TYR A 718 -21.69 28.08 10.26
N THR A 719 -20.84 28.66 9.41
CA THR A 719 -21.18 29.13 8.06
C THR A 719 -20.12 28.69 7.06
N GLY A 720 -20.55 28.30 5.86
CA GLY A 720 -19.63 27.79 4.85
C GLY A 720 -20.33 26.95 3.79
N ASN A 721 -19.58 26.10 3.11
CA ASN A 721 -20.05 25.21 2.03
C ASN A 721 -20.14 23.74 2.45
N GLY A 722 -20.00 23.43 3.74
CA GLY A 722 -20.03 22.07 4.27
C GLY A 722 -18.69 21.34 4.22
N THR A 723 -17.88 21.53 3.18
CA THR A 723 -16.48 21.03 3.16
C THR A 723 -15.51 21.98 3.88
N PHE A 724 -15.93 23.21 4.15
CA PHE A 724 -15.31 24.19 5.05
C PHE A 724 -16.41 24.92 5.83
N CYS A 725 -16.28 25.03 7.16
CA CYS A 725 -17.27 25.68 8.04
C CYS A 725 -16.59 26.49 9.15
N GLN A 726 -16.98 27.77 9.30
CA GLN A 726 -16.42 28.75 10.25
C GLN A 726 -17.49 29.54 11.02
#